data_AF-A0A2A2JYQ9-F1
#
_entry.id   AF-A0A2A2JYQ9-F1
#
_cell.length_a   1.000
_cell.length_b   1.000
_cell.length_c   1.000
_cell.angle_alpha   90.00
_cell.angle_beta   90.00
_cell.angle_gamma   90.00
#
_symmetry.space_group_name_H-M   'P 1'
#
loop_
_entity.id
_entity.type
_entity.pdbx_description
1 polymer ?
#
loop_
_entity_poly.entity_id
_entity_poly.type
_entity_poly.pdbx_seq_one_letter_code
_entity_poly.pdbx_strand_id
1 'polypeptide(L)'
;MHLPVIVVTIGVAYAAIKQTAESHRFLVAAPEKNGHRHLMQYYTRATATSPEIDREYGVVAAFDMSSEAIFGPYIPEWVGQKQVVATTAGIENRDGEEYFLVQQDFQTLAQCNLLDANGQLTQEANDRAIHIGNRYPVLKRRGANDNKGRKLRMLFYIGTYDNETGEANLIGEDYDEVGDSDPTVVVSDVTEIKYDAPMASFESNVTPILLQISILNLGNSILSDEYNKDDSLLERRDVTKDAVRRGEAPNEKVVLERRTLSGFQKMAATEENPPELSEDVKRRRDLVLRNLQEALGTDKLVKQLSTEGKVPHVYWGTATTGRPHVGYLVPMRKIADFLHAGLKVTILWADLHAFLDNMKSTWELLENRVIYYENIVKSLLQSLDVPIEQLHFVRGTQYQLSKEYTFDLLRLTTQVSQRDALKAGAEVVKQVDSPLLSGLLYPLLQALDEQYLKVDGQFGGVDQRKIFILAEEQLPKLKLGKRWHLMNPMVPGLTGSKMSSSEENSKIDLLDDNSTVERKIQGAYCPREGDDNGVLAFYNYVLLPAFAPNAFNIGNKDYFEFSELKTDFVEGRISEEQLKEPLVNFLNDLLEKVQKRCDNDMVREAVEKGYQQVPARVVKIPERPEISLNEEETKKLENALKGEAEVVGGEDYALRAALKKNKISVLYALHAKGKFHLGYLMPLLRIKEWADLGLNLEITILVSEMEGFLDEEKLPWNAREARVNLFIQILEGLVKKLGLEGKAKVLPATALSGYFSSDYVLDMYKLASSVTRDESSICEGSALSGSLVSLIYSLNARLVNADVLISGKDELDKNKLLIKLMASLGCCPPTQICVETLSGCDGKKMTASNPDFLLDFTDTPKQIKTKIARSFCEPENLTGNVAMEYSKMFVFPLLQGKALQISRSEENGGNLSIQNYDSMENEFVKGSKPGFPLHPGDLKNAVTQHINEFFDSTKAEFVKLDPKLLTAAFPTNKGKKK
;
A
#
# COMPACT_ATOMS: atom_id res chain seq x y z
N MET A 1 -10.49 46.21 -43.29
CA MET A 1 -10.42 47.53 -42.63
C MET A 1 -10.41 47.32 -41.11
N HIS A 2 -10.06 48.37 -40.37
CA HIS A 2 -9.76 48.47 -38.93
C HIS A 2 -10.43 47.53 -37.90
N LEU A 3 -9.58 47.09 -36.96
CA LEU A 3 -9.70 47.06 -35.47
C LEU A 3 -10.69 48.10 -34.85
N PRO A 4 -11.15 47.99 -33.57
CA PRO A 4 -10.32 47.61 -32.41
C PRO A 4 -10.97 46.82 -31.23
N VAL A 5 -10.11 46.61 -30.22
CA VAL A 5 -10.36 46.03 -28.87
C VAL A 5 -10.65 47.14 -27.84
N ILE A 6 -11.42 46.84 -26.78
CA ILE A 6 -11.49 47.46 -25.43
C ILE A 6 -12.49 46.59 -24.61
N VAL A 7 -12.29 46.01 -23.41
CA VAL A 7 -11.49 46.26 -22.18
C VAL A 7 -12.13 47.21 -21.15
N VAL A 8 -12.64 46.66 -20.04
CA VAL A 8 -12.99 47.40 -18.80
C VAL A 8 -12.59 46.57 -17.58
N THR A 9 -11.93 47.19 -16.60
CA THR A 9 -11.40 46.52 -15.39
C THR A 9 -11.55 47.41 -14.15
N ILE A 10 -12.26 46.95 -13.11
CA ILE A 10 -12.37 47.55 -11.76
C ILE A 10 -12.61 46.38 -10.77
N GLY A 11 -12.12 46.35 -9.52
CA GLY A 11 -11.26 47.31 -8.81
C GLY A 11 -11.48 47.26 -7.28
N VAL A 12 -10.55 46.62 -6.58
CA VAL A 12 -10.45 46.36 -5.12
C VAL A 12 -10.73 47.57 -4.21
N ALA A 13 -11.44 47.38 -3.07
CA ALA A 13 -11.07 48.01 -1.77
C ALA A 13 -11.80 47.48 -0.51
N TYR A 14 -10.99 47.26 0.53
CA TYR A 14 -11.25 46.94 1.95
C TYR A 14 -12.14 47.90 2.78
N ALA A 15 -12.74 47.37 3.86
CA ALA A 15 -12.79 48.00 5.20
C ALA A 15 -13.03 46.95 6.31
N ALA A 16 -12.60 47.21 7.56
CA ALA A 16 -12.75 46.32 8.73
C ALA A 16 -12.69 47.14 10.04
N ILE A 17 -13.01 46.56 11.23
CA ILE A 17 -12.39 46.83 12.57
C ILE A 17 -13.08 46.10 13.76
N LYS A 18 -12.30 45.28 14.52
CA LYS A 18 -12.29 45.03 16.01
C LYS A 18 -13.55 44.49 16.75
N GLN A 19 -13.50 43.89 17.97
CA GLN A 19 -12.39 43.57 18.91
C GLN A 19 -12.66 42.42 19.93
N THR A 20 -11.64 41.57 20.19
CA THR A 20 -11.19 40.92 21.47
C THR A 20 -12.08 40.02 22.37
N ALA A 21 -11.35 39.20 23.17
CA ALA A 21 -11.72 38.41 24.36
C ALA A 21 -12.33 37.01 24.12
N GLU A 22 -11.93 35.93 24.82
CA GLU A 22 -10.75 35.76 25.71
C GLU A 22 -10.26 34.30 25.79
N SER A 23 -9.12 34.08 26.44
CA SER A 23 -8.44 32.77 26.56
C SER A 23 -9.00 31.87 27.66
N HIS A 24 -8.82 30.56 27.53
CA HIS A 24 -8.59 29.68 28.69
C HIS A 24 -7.47 28.67 28.41
N ARG A 25 -6.52 28.56 29.34
CA ARG A 25 -5.49 27.50 29.39
C ARG A 25 -5.85 26.54 30.50
N PHE A 26 -5.50 25.26 30.36
CA PHE A 26 -5.27 24.40 31.53
C PHE A 26 -3.86 23.83 31.51
N LEU A 27 -3.11 24.17 32.56
CA LEU A 27 -1.86 23.54 32.95
C LEU A 27 -2.17 22.48 34.01
N VAL A 28 -1.60 21.29 33.86
CA VAL A 28 -1.34 20.38 34.98
C VAL A 28 0.08 19.84 34.80
N ALA A 29 0.86 19.81 35.87
CA ALA A 29 2.22 19.30 35.88
C ALA A 29 2.44 18.38 37.09
N ALA A 30 3.18 17.29 36.86
CA ALA A 30 4.11 16.57 37.76
C ALA A 30 3.72 16.36 39.25
N PRO A 31 3.94 15.15 39.81
CA PRO A 31 5.33 14.75 40.08
C PRO A 31 5.68 13.27 39.80
N GLU A 32 6.98 13.02 39.67
CA GLU A 32 7.57 11.68 39.76
C GLU A 32 7.78 11.25 41.22
N LYS A 33 7.83 9.93 41.49
CA LYS A 33 8.98 9.29 42.16
C LYS A 33 8.87 7.76 42.23
N ASN A 34 10.03 7.11 42.22
CA ASN A 34 10.36 5.74 42.68
C ASN A 34 9.47 4.58 42.16
N GLY A 35 9.95 3.56 41.44
CA GLY A 35 11.30 3.26 40.96
C GLY A 35 12.01 2.16 41.76
N HIS A 36 12.10 0.97 41.17
CA HIS A 36 13.19 0.00 41.42
C HIS A 36 13.44 -0.82 40.12
N ARG A 37 14.71 -1.09 39.81
CA ARG A 37 15.16 -1.99 38.74
C ARG A 37 15.53 -3.34 39.35
N HIS A 38 15.43 -4.42 38.58
CA HIS A 38 16.48 -5.44 38.52
C HIS A 38 16.73 -5.84 37.06
N LEU A 39 17.97 -6.21 36.74
CA LEU A 39 18.43 -6.63 35.42
C LEU A 39 19.05 -8.03 35.49
N MET A 40 18.83 -8.81 34.42
CA MET A 40 19.74 -9.74 33.74
C MET A 40 19.26 -9.73 32.26
N GLN A 41 20.02 -9.50 31.18
CA GLN A 41 21.32 -10.03 30.73
C GLN A 41 21.26 -11.56 30.53
N TYR A 42 21.64 -12.18 29.41
CA TYR A 42 22.29 -11.74 28.15
C TYR A 42 21.44 -12.20 26.92
N TYR A 43 21.75 -12.03 25.63
CA TYR A 43 22.96 -11.55 24.90
C TYR A 43 22.55 -10.81 23.59
N THR A 44 23.42 -10.74 22.59
CA THR A 44 23.21 -10.07 21.28
C THR A 44 23.96 -10.83 20.16
N ARG A 45 23.46 -10.80 18.91
CA ARG A 45 24.32 -10.83 17.71
C ARG A 45 23.61 -10.29 16.47
N ALA A 46 24.37 -9.70 15.54
CA ALA A 46 23.90 -9.16 14.26
C ALA A 46 25.07 -8.98 13.27
N THR A 47 24.85 -9.39 12.01
CA THR A 47 25.64 -9.20 10.75
C THR A 47 24.71 -9.71 9.62
N ALA A 48 24.45 -9.08 8.46
CA ALA A 48 25.26 -8.32 7.49
C ALA A 48 26.24 -9.25 6.70
N THR A 49 26.34 -9.25 5.36
CA THR A 49 26.00 -8.27 4.29
C THR A 49 25.55 -8.88 2.93
N SER A 50 25.03 -8.02 2.03
CA SER A 50 24.84 -8.14 0.54
C SER A 50 26.14 -8.48 -0.26
N PRO A 51 26.19 -8.58 -1.63
CA PRO A 51 25.25 -8.14 -2.71
C PRO A 51 25.15 -9.12 -3.95
N GLU A 52 24.80 -8.84 -5.23
CA GLU A 52 24.26 -7.73 -6.08
C GLU A 52 23.68 -8.30 -7.44
N ILE A 53 23.04 -7.49 -8.31
CA ILE A 53 22.97 -7.58 -9.83
C ILE A 53 22.20 -8.78 -10.50
N ASP A 54 21.44 -8.68 -11.62
CA ASP A 54 21.13 -7.58 -12.58
C ASP A 54 19.67 -7.60 -13.16
N ARG A 55 19.32 -6.68 -14.10
CA ARG A 55 18.05 -6.58 -14.86
C ARG A 55 18.27 -6.37 -16.38
N GLU A 56 17.47 -7.01 -17.25
CA GLU A 56 16.98 -6.50 -18.56
C GLU A 56 15.61 -7.17 -18.86
N TYR A 57 14.50 -6.45 -19.09
CA TYR A 57 13.99 -5.72 -20.28
C TYR A 57 13.36 -6.59 -21.40
N GLY A 58 12.34 -6.04 -22.08
CA GLY A 58 11.54 -6.72 -23.11
C GLY A 58 10.71 -5.74 -23.96
N VAL A 59 10.04 -6.23 -25.01
CA VAL A 59 9.37 -5.42 -26.05
C VAL A 59 7.98 -5.98 -26.41
N VAL A 60 7.09 -5.14 -26.98
CA VAL A 60 5.69 -5.43 -27.29
C VAL A 60 5.41 -5.39 -28.80
N ALA A 61 4.61 -6.34 -29.30
CA ALA A 61 3.97 -6.32 -30.63
C ALA A 61 2.52 -6.84 -30.54
N ALA A 62 1.69 -6.54 -31.55
CA ALA A 62 0.23 -6.73 -31.50
C ALA A 62 -0.28 -7.84 -32.44
N PHE A 63 -1.51 -8.31 -32.17
CA PHE A 63 -2.24 -9.29 -32.99
C PHE A 63 -2.90 -8.67 -34.23
N ASP A 64 -3.04 -9.48 -35.28
CA ASP A 64 -4.03 -9.33 -36.37
C ASP A 64 -4.70 -10.70 -36.63
N MET A 65 -5.84 -10.77 -37.33
CA MET A 65 -6.75 -11.94 -37.34
C MET A 65 -7.01 -12.59 -38.70
N SER A 66 -6.53 -13.83 -38.88
CA SER A 66 -7.02 -14.85 -39.85
C SER A 66 -6.31 -16.19 -39.54
N SER A 67 -6.84 -17.40 -39.79
CA SER A 67 -8.13 -17.86 -40.35
C SER A 67 -8.49 -19.28 -39.86
N GLU A 68 -9.65 -19.78 -40.29
CA GLU A 68 -10.30 -21.08 -40.03
C GLU A 68 -9.42 -22.35 -40.08
N ALA A 69 -9.72 -23.37 -39.24
CA ALA A 69 -9.97 -24.78 -39.66
C ALA A 69 -10.30 -25.78 -38.51
N ILE A 70 -11.60 -26.04 -38.32
CA ILE A 70 -12.27 -27.36 -38.19
C ILE A 70 -11.42 -28.60 -37.77
N PHE A 71 -11.71 -29.22 -36.61
CA PHE A 71 -12.27 -30.61 -36.49
C PHE A 71 -12.56 -31.03 -35.03
N GLY A 72 -13.66 -31.77 -34.82
CA GLY A 72 -13.90 -32.63 -33.63
C GLY A 72 -13.89 -34.13 -34.04
N PRO A 73 -14.38 -35.11 -33.24
CA PRO A 73 -15.41 -34.95 -32.19
C PRO A 73 -15.27 -35.83 -30.90
N TYR A 74 -16.30 -35.76 -30.04
CA TYR A 74 -16.66 -36.62 -28.89
C TYR A 74 -16.03 -36.40 -27.49
N ILE A 75 -16.81 -36.82 -26.48
CA ILE A 75 -16.77 -36.45 -25.06
C ILE A 75 -17.07 -37.72 -24.23
N PRO A 76 -16.67 -37.81 -22.93
CA PRO A 76 -17.66 -37.53 -21.88
C PRO A 76 -17.10 -36.75 -20.66
N GLU A 77 -17.99 -36.05 -19.95
CA GLU A 77 -17.69 -35.25 -18.76
C GLU A 77 -17.65 -36.10 -17.47
N TRP A 78 -16.76 -35.77 -16.52
CA TRP A 78 -16.98 -35.95 -15.07
C TRP A 78 -16.18 -34.86 -14.32
N VAL A 79 -16.63 -34.49 -13.10
CA VAL A 79 -16.23 -33.24 -12.42
C VAL A 79 -15.20 -33.48 -11.30
N GLY A 80 -14.15 -32.65 -11.23
CA GLY A 80 -13.38 -32.45 -9.98
C GLY A 80 -11.92 -32.01 -10.16
N GLN A 81 -11.53 -30.96 -9.41
CA GLN A 81 -10.15 -30.47 -9.18
C GLN A 81 -9.32 -30.04 -10.41
N LYS A 82 -9.02 -28.73 -10.52
CA LYS A 82 -7.92 -28.24 -11.37
C LYS A 82 -6.57 -28.45 -10.69
N GLN A 83 -5.89 -29.55 -11.02
CA GLN A 83 -4.41 -29.56 -10.98
C GLN A 83 -3.86 -28.77 -12.17
N VAL A 84 -2.69 -28.15 -11.99
CA VAL A 84 -1.93 -27.55 -13.11
C VAL A 84 -1.23 -28.69 -13.85
N VAL A 85 -1.75 -29.06 -15.02
CA VAL A 85 -1.07 -29.99 -15.93
C VAL A 85 -0.01 -29.21 -16.69
N ALA A 86 1.25 -29.33 -16.28
CA ALA A 86 2.39 -28.97 -17.11
C ALA A 86 2.56 -30.06 -18.19
N THR A 87 2.47 -29.69 -19.47
CA THR A 87 2.68 -30.61 -20.59
C THR A 87 4.18 -30.88 -20.77
N THR A 88 4.67 -31.94 -20.14
CA THR A 88 6.05 -32.42 -20.30
C THR A 88 6.21 -33.16 -21.63
N ALA A 89 7.08 -32.67 -22.51
CA ALA A 89 7.60 -33.46 -23.62
C ALA A 89 8.71 -34.38 -23.10
N GLY A 90 8.46 -35.68 -23.08
CA GLY A 90 9.47 -36.70 -22.77
C GLY A 90 10.28 -37.08 -24.01
N ILE A 91 11.58 -37.32 -23.84
CA ILE A 91 12.46 -37.88 -24.87
C ILE A 91 13.16 -39.09 -24.26
N GLU A 92 12.96 -40.27 -24.85
CA GLU A 92 13.66 -41.50 -24.48
C GLU A 92 14.99 -41.60 -25.23
N ASN A 93 16.07 -41.95 -24.52
CA ASN A 93 17.27 -42.52 -25.14
C ASN A 93 17.08 -44.03 -25.36
N ARG A 94 17.85 -44.63 -26.28
CA ARG A 94 17.81 -46.06 -26.65
C ARG A 94 18.00 -47.04 -25.50
N ASP A 95 18.57 -46.59 -24.38
CA ASP A 95 18.83 -47.40 -23.18
C ASP A 95 17.75 -47.27 -22.08
N GLY A 96 16.69 -46.49 -22.30
CA GLY A 96 15.47 -46.52 -21.48
C GLY A 96 15.47 -45.72 -20.16
N GLU A 97 16.25 -44.64 -20.05
CA GLU A 97 16.09 -43.63 -18.99
C GLU A 97 15.29 -42.40 -19.49
N GLU A 98 14.34 -41.93 -18.68
CA GLU A 98 13.56 -40.70 -18.92
C GLU A 98 14.31 -39.44 -18.49
N TYR A 99 14.24 -38.38 -19.30
CA TYR A 99 14.76 -37.04 -19.00
C TYR A 99 13.66 -35.98 -19.15
N PHE A 100 13.71 -34.92 -18.34
CA PHE A 100 12.72 -33.84 -18.31
C PHE A 100 13.38 -32.48 -18.55
N LEU A 101 12.88 -31.73 -19.54
CA LEU A 101 13.22 -30.33 -19.77
C LEU A 101 12.18 -29.40 -19.11
N VAL A 102 12.65 -28.28 -18.55
CA VAL A 102 11.78 -27.22 -18.00
C VAL A 102 11.63 -26.14 -19.06
N GLN A 103 10.42 -25.98 -19.61
CA GLN A 103 10.19 -25.10 -20.76
C GLN A 103 9.82 -23.67 -20.34
N GLN A 104 10.81 -22.80 -20.27
CA GLN A 104 10.66 -21.38 -20.62
C GLN A 104 11.41 -21.12 -21.95
N ASP A 105 11.34 -19.89 -22.47
CA ASP A 105 12.07 -19.43 -23.65
C ASP A 105 11.77 -20.08 -25.02
N PHE A 106 10.50 -20.42 -25.27
CA PHE A 106 9.97 -20.50 -26.65
C PHE A 106 9.13 -19.28 -27.06
N GLN A 107 8.38 -18.67 -26.13
CA GLN A 107 7.63 -17.45 -26.40
C GLN A 107 8.54 -16.22 -26.53
N THR A 108 9.62 -16.17 -25.77
CA THR A 108 10.61 -15.07 -25.74
C THR A 108 11.29 -14.86 -27.10
N LEU A 109 11.69 -15.95 -27.77
CA LEU A 109 12.34 -15.90 -29.10
C LEU A 109 11.38 -15.44 -30.21
N ALA A 110 10.11 -15.85 -30.13
CA ALA A 110 9.08 -15.46 -31.10
C ALA A 110 8.70 -13.97 -30.96
N GLN A 111 8.61 -13.44 -29.73
CA GLN A 111 8.27 -12.03 -29.48
C GLN A 111 9.31 -11.03 -30.03
N CYS A 112 10.54 -11.48 -30.28
CA CYS A 112 11.62 -10.66 -30.81
C CYS A 112 11.78 -10.72 -32.35
N ASN A 113 10.89 -11.42 -33.09
CA ASN A 113 10.99 -11.65 -34.54
C ASN A 113 12.33 -12.26 -35.01
N LEU A 114 13.03 -13.00 -34.14
CA LEU A 114 14.32 -13.64 -34.46
C LEU A 114 14.15 -14.99 -35.18
N LEU A 115 12.92 -15.46 -35.35
CA LEU A 115 12.55 -16.67 -36.08
C LEU A 115 11.75 -16.32 -37.35
N ASP A 116 11.95 -17.08 -38.41
CA ASP A 116 11.19 -16.98 -39.66
C ASP A 116 9.80 -17.64 -39.55
N ALA A 117 9.01 -17.56 -40.63
CA ALA A 117 7.66 -18.14 -40.69
C ALA A 117 7.62 -19.69 -40.58
N ASN A 118 8.77 -20.37 -40.59
CA ASN A 118 8.92 -21.81 -40.40
C ASN A 118 9.52 -22.17 -39.03
N GLY A 119 9.85 -21.19 -38.19
CA GLY A 119 10.44 -21.38 -36.87
C GLY A 119 11.97 -21.55 -36.85
N GLN A 120 12.69 -21.13 -37.91
CA GLN A 120 14.16 -21.14 -37.94
C GLN A 120 14.75 -19.75 -37.69
N LEU A 121 15.95 -19.67 -37.08
CA LEU A 121 16.62 -18.40 -36.80
C LEU A 121 16.91 -17.61 -38.08
N THR A 122 16.58 -16.32 -38.06
CA THR A 122 16.80 -15.42 -39.21
C THR A 122 18.30 -15.15 -39.42
N GLN A 123 18.67 -14.77 -40.64
CA GLN A 123 20.06 -14.44 -40.98
C GLN A 123 20.62 -13.34 -40.06
N GLU A 124 19.81 -12.32 -39.76
CA GLU A 124 20.18 -11.20 -38.88
C GLU A 124 20.33 -11.62 -37.40
N ALA A 125 19.69 -12.71 -36.96
CA ALA A 125 19.92 -13.28 -35.64
C ALA A 125 21.28 -13.99 -35.55
N ASN A 126 21.70 -14.70 -36.62
CA ASN A 126 23.04 -15.30 -36.70
C ASN A 126 24.14 -14.23 -36.78
N ASP A 127 23.95 -13.19 -37.59
CA ASP A 127 24.95 -12.13 -37.78
C ASP A 127 25.12 -11.22 -36.53
N ARG A 128 24.20 -11.31 -35.55
CA ARG A 128 24.25 -10.60 -34.26
C ARG A 128 24.65 -11.49 -33.07
N ALA A 129 25.33 -12.61 -33.29
CA ALA A 129 25.73 -13.57 -32.25
C ALA A 129 26.76 -13.00 -31.24
N ILE A 130 26.28 -12.24 -30.25
CA ILE A 130 27.02 -11.88 -29.03
C ILE A 130 27.10 -13.12 -28.13
N HIS A 131 28.26 -13.39 -27.52
CA HIS A 131 28.52 -14.61 -26.77
C HIS A 131 27.56 -14.83 -25.57
N ILE A 132 26.67 -15.81 -25.70
CA ILE A 132 26.00 -16.49 -24.58
C ILE A 132 26.43 -17.97 -24.66
N GLY A 133 27.03 -18.49 -23.58
CA GLY A 133 27.71 -19.78 -23.60
C GLY A 133 26.79 -20.98 -23.35
N ASN A 134 26.93 -22.02 -24.18
CA ASN A 134 26.17 -23.29 -24.09
C ASN A 134 26.45 -24.06 -22.78
N ARG A 135 25.61 -23.88 -21.73
CA ARG A 135 25.46 -24.82 -20.60
C ARG A 135 24.03 -24.77 -20.04
N TYR A 136 23.37 -25.92 -19.90
CA TYR A 136 22.06 -26.05 -19.24
C TYR A 136 22.15 -27.03 -18.05
N PRO A 137 21.47 -26.77 -16.92
CA PRO A 137 21.43 -27.67 -15.77
C PRO A 137 20.40 -28.80 -15.97
N VAL A 138 20.76 -30.03 -15.58
CA VAL A 138 19.88 -31.22 -15.68
C VAL A 138 19.60 -31.79 -14.28
N LEU A 139 18.35 -32.19 -14.02
CA LEU A 139 17.92 -32.76 -12.74
C LEU A 139 17.64 -34.26 -12.87
N LYS A 140 18.49 -35.12 -12.29
CA LYS A 140 18.28 -36.58 -12.30
C LYS A 140 17.47 -37.05 -11.08
N ARG A 141 16.38 -37.80 -11.33
CA ARG A 141 15.56 -38.46 -10.30
C ARG A 141 15.96 -39.94 -10.20
N ARG A 142 16.40 -40.40 -9.02
CA ARG A 142 16.66 -41.83 -8.76
C ARG A 142 15.69 -42.37 -7.71
N GLY A 143 14.74 -43.20 -8.14
CA GLY A 143 13.82 -43.90 -7.25
C GLY A 143 14.37 -45.28 -6.86
N ALA A 144 14.30 -45.62 -5.57
CA ALA A 144 14.56 -46.96 -5.07
C ALA A 144 13.39 -47.39 -4.16
N ASN A 145 12.82 -48.57 -4.41
CA ASN A 145 11.76 -49.14 -3.58
C ASN A 145 12.37 -49.87 -2.37
N ASP A 146 11.99 -49.45 -1.16
CA ASP A 146 12.12 -50.25 0.06
C ASP A 146 10.75 -50.45 0.72
N ASN A 147 10.41 -51.70 0.99
CA ASN A 147 9.19 -52.12 1.69
C ASN A 147 9.31 -51.92 3.22
N LYS A 148 9.66 -50.71 3.67
CA LYS A 148 9.58 -50.24 5.08
C LYS A 148 9.35 -48.73 5.15
N GLY A 149 8.09 -48.32 5.17
CA GLY A 149 7.67 -46.92 5.13
C GLY A 149 8.42 -45.97 6.08
N ARG A 150 9.36 -45.20 5.50
CA ARG A 150 10.09 -44.09 6.13
C ARG A 150 10.16 -42.92 5.13
N LYS A 151 10.36 -41.70 5.63
CA LYS A 151 10.33 -40.48 4.80
C LYS A 151 11.43 -40.49 3.74
N LEU A 152 11.05 -40.23 2.49
CA LEU A 152 11.98 -39.92 1.40
C LEU A 152 12.79 -38.65 1.74
N ARG A 153 14.09 -38.66 1.46
CA ARG A 153 14.89 -37.44 1.22
C ARG A 153 15.12 -37.33 -0.27
N MET A 154 14.99 -36.13 -0.82
CA MET A 154 15.54 -35.82 -2.15
C MET A 154 17.02 -35.46 -1.98
N LEU A 155 17.85 -35.93 -2.90
CA LEU A 155 19.21 -35.46 -3.11
C LEU A 155 19.27 -34.86 -4.51
N PHE A 156 19.84 -33.66 -4.61
CA PHE A 156 20.08 -32.98 -5.88
C PHE A 156 21.58 -33.00 -6.15
N TYR A 157 21.97 -33.34 -7.37
CA TYR A 157 23.33 -33.28 -7.86
C TYR A 157 23.36 -32.37 -9.08
N ILE A 158 24.42 -31.58 -9.23
CA ILE A 158 24.64 -30.71 -10.38
C ILE A 158 25.62 -31.42 -11.32
N GLY A 159 25.26 -31.53 -12.58
CA GLY A 159 26.10 -32.04 -13.65
C GLY A 159 25.86 -31.27 -14.94
N THR A 160 26.82 -31.35 -15.85
CA THR A 160 26.76 -30.73 -17.18
C THR A 160 26.51 -31.79 -18.24
N TYR A 161 25.54 -31.54 -19.10
CA TYR A 161 25.30 -32.34 -20.30
C TYR A 161 25.97 -31.67 -21.50
N ASP A 162 26.65 -32.46 -22.33
CA ASP A 162 27.28 -31.98 -23.58
C ASP A 162 26.47 -32.47 -24.79
N ASN A 163 26.01 -31.53 -25.61
CA ASN A 163 25.19 -31.81 -26.78
C ASN A 163 26.00 -32.29 -28.01
N GLU A 164 27.33 -32.13 -28.03
CA GLU A 164 28.16 -32.64 -29.14
C GLU A 164 28.59 -34.10 -28.93
N THR A 165 28.77 -34.52 -27.67
CA THR A 165 29.16 -35.90 -27.32
C THR A 165 28.00 -36.76 -26.81
N GLY A 166 26.97 -36.15 -26.23
CA GLY A 166 25.80 -36.83 -25.65
C GLY A 166 26.00 -37.37 -24.23
N GLU A 167 27.12 -37.08 -23.57
CA GLU A 167 27.46 -37.56 -22.23
C GLU A 167 27.02 -36.60 -21.11
N ALA A 168 26.69 -37.17 -19.94
CA ALA A 168 26.29 -36.46 -18.73
C ALA A 168 27.36 -36.56 -17.65
N ASN A 169 28.14 -35.49 -17.45
CA ASN A 169 29.22 -35.45 -16.47
C ASN A 169 28.74 -34.84 -15.14
N LEU A 170 28.84 -35.62 -14.05
CA LEU A 170 28.51 -35.19 -12.69
C LEU A 170 29.75 -34.56 -12.02
N ILE A 171 29.55 -33.48 -11.27
CA ILE A 171 30.65 -32.83 -10.55
C ILE A 171 30.81 -33.49 -9.16
N GLY A 172 31.82 -34.36 -9.03
CA GLY A 172 32.36 -34.79 -7.73
C GLY A 172 32.28 -36.28 -7.39
N GLU A 173 33.05 -37.11 -8.10
CA GLU A 173 33.66 -38.33 -7.55
C GLU A 173 35.18 -38.29 -7.86
N ASP A 174 35.98 -38.90 -6.98
CA ASP A 174 37.47 -38.98 -6.96
C ASP A 174 38.30 -37.66 -6.94
N TYR A 175 39.12 -37.48 -5.90
CA TYR A 175 40.59 -37.69 -5.98
C TYR A 175 41.32 -37.52 -4.62
N ASP A 176 42.39 -38.29 -4.44
CA ASP A 176 43.33 -38.21 -3.30
C ASP A 176 44.54 -37.27 -3.57
N GLU A 177 45.17 -36.83 -2.48
CA GLU A 177 46.56 -36.34 -2.31
C GLU A 177 47.14 -35.13 -3.13
N VAL A 178 47.46 -34.07 -2.36
CA VAL A 178 48.70 -33.22 -2.41
C VAL A 178 48.88 -32.15 -3.49
N GLY A 179 49.11 -30.89 -3.05
CA GLY A 179 49.87 -29.87 -3.81
C GLY A 179 49.59 -28.40 -3.45
N ASP A 180 50.54 -27.70 -2.81
CA ASP A 180 50.48 -26.23 -2.61
C ASP A 180 50.87 -25.46 -3.89
N SER A 181 49.98 -24.60 -4.42
CA SER A 181 50.32 -23.24 -4.93
C SER A 181 49.14 -22.46 -5.54
N ASP A 182 48.84 -21.29 -4.94
CA ASP A 182 47.96 -20.18 -5.35
C ASP A 182 46.45 -20.42 -5.68
N PRO A 183 45.55 -19.46 -5.42
CA PRO A 183 44.10 -19.70 -5.45
C PRO A 183 43.31 -18.95 -6.54
N THR A 184 42.30 -19.58 -7.14
CA THR A 184 41.01 -18.92 -7.45
C THR A 184 39.88 -19.93 -7.70
N VAL A 185 38.94 -20.03 -6.75
CA VAL A 185 37.47 -20.11 -6.91
C VAL A 185 36.93 -20.38 -5.50
N VAL A 186 36.12 -19.45 -4.96
CA VAL A 186 35.43 -19.63 -3.67
C VAL A 186 33.95 -19.88 -3.96
N VAL A 187 33.49 -21.10 -3.69
CA VAL A 187 32.06 -21.40 -3.58
C VAL A 187 31.58 -20.87 -2.23
N SER A 188 30.56 -19.99 -2.23
CA SER A 188 30.00 -19.40 -1.01
C SER A 188 28.61 -19.97 -0.69
N ASP A 189 28.56 -20.72 0.41
CA ASP A 189 27.43 -21.06 1.27
C ASP A 189 26.01 -21.22 0.69
N VAL A 190 25.61 -22.48 0.51
CA VAL A 190 24.19 -22.87 0.58
C VAL A 190 23.72 -22.81 2.03
N THR A 191 22.78 -21.92 2.36
CA THR A 191 22.23 -21.82 3.73
C THR A 191 21.28 -22.97 4.08
N GLU A 192 21.68 -23.76 5.08
CA GLU A 192 20.92 -24.90 5.59
C GLU A 192 19.74 -24.45 6.49
N ILE A 193 18.49 -24.73 6.08
CA ILE A 193 17.29 -24.41 6.89
C ILE A 193 17.14 -25.44 8.02
N LYS A 194 17.72 -25.13 9.19
CA LYS A 194 17.51 -25.89 10.42
C LYS A 194 16.19 -25.52 11.12
N TYR A 195 15.33 -26.51 11.32
CA TYR A 195 14.19 -26.44 12.23
C TYR A 195 14.62 -26.88 13.64
N ASP A 196 14.99 -25.93 14.50
CA ASP A 196 15.22 -26.21 15.92
C ASP A 196 13.89 -26.25 16.69
N ALA A 197 13.45 -27.47 16.99
CA ALA A 197 12.40 -27.75 17.98
C ALA A 197 12.91 -28.84 18.94
N PRO A 198 13.07 -28.57 20.24
CA PRO A 198 13.73 -29.50 21.15
C PRO A 198 12.80 -30.67 21.50
N MET A 199 13.07 -31.84 20.91
CA MET A 199 12.50 -33.12 21.35
C MET A 199 13.43 -33.78 22.38
N ALA A 200 12.93 -33.98 23.60
CA ALA A 200 13.54 -34.86 24.58
C ALA A 200 12.81 -36.21 24.60
N SER A 201 13.59 -37.28 24.69
CA SER A 201 13.23 -38.69 24.86
C SER A 201 12.08 -38.95 25.86
N PHE A 202 11.25 -39.98 25.72
CA PHE A 202 11.68 -41.39 25.83
C PHE A 202 10.80 -42.44 25.13
N GLU A 203 11.28 -43.68 25.25
CA GLU A 203 11.00 -44.93 24.54
C GLU A 203 9.54 -45.45 24.42
N SER A 204 9.42 -46.42 23.51
CA SER A 204 8.27 -47.25 23.14
C SER A 204 7.58 -48.03 24.27
N ASN A 205 6.29 -48.36 24.07
CA ASN A 205 5.89 -49.78 23.90
C ASN A 205 4.45 -50.03 23.37
N VAL A 206 4.35 -51.05 22.50
CA VAL A 206 3.21 -51.97 22.22
C VAL A 206 1.84 -51.44 21.71
N THR A 207 1.65 -51.69 20.41
CA THR A 207 0.41 -51.85 19.57
C THR A 207 -0.58 -52.95 20.02
N PRO A 208 -1.76 -53.17 19.37
CA PRO A 208 -2.75 -52.25 18.75
C PRO A 208 -4.25 -52.68 19.07
N ILE A 209 -5.28 -52.10 18.40
CA ILE A 209 -6.37 -52.81 17.64
C ILE A 209 -7.56 -51.90 17.23
N LEU A 210 -7.76 -51.79 15.90
CA LEU A 210 -8.97 -51.78 15.04
C LEU A 210 -10.32 -51.03 15.35
N LEU A 211 -10.77 -50.37 14.27
CA LEU A 211 -12.13 -50.29 13.66
C LEU A 211 -13.28 -49.39 14.19
N GLN A 212 -13.67 -48.46 13.29
CA GLN A 212 -15.01 -48.22 12.70
C GLN A 212 -16.25 -48.01 13.60
N ILE A 213 -16.83 -46.79 13.61
CA ILE A 213 -18.00 -46.31 12.80
C ILE A 213 -19.36 -46.85 13.30
N SER A 214 -20.23 -45.96 13.83
CA SER A 214 -21.54 -45.58 13.22
C SER A 214 -22.52 -44.80 14.13
N ILE A 215 -23.32 -43.93 13.48
CA ILE A 215 -24.77 -43.67 13.70
C ILE A 215 -25.27 -42.86 14.93
N LEU A 216 -25.69 -41.62 14.57
CA LEU A 216 -26.93 -40.86 14.88
C LEU A 216 -27.41 -40.48 16.29
N ASN A 217 -27.88 -39.21 16.30
CA ASN A 217 -28.79 -38.55 17.22
C ASN A 217 -30.04 -39.36 17.60
N LEU A 218 -30.45 -39.24 18.87
CA LEU A 218 -31.82 -39.12 19.43
C LEU A 218 -31.65 -39.09 20.98
N GLY A 219 -32.36 -38.31 21.79
CA GLY A 219 -33.38 -37.29 21.54
C GLY A 219 -34.46 -37.35 22.63
N ASN A 220 -34.64 -36.27 23.42
CA ASN A 220 -35.65 -36.11 24.49
C ASN A 220 -35.49 -37.08 25.71
N SER A 221 -36.02 -36.85 26.93
CA SER A 221 -36.48 -35.63 27.65
C SER A 221 -36.89 -36.01 29.10
N ILE A 222 -37.42 -35.05 29.89
CA ILE A 222 -38.41 -35.23 30.98
C ILE A 222 -37.93 -35.71 32.38
N LEU A 223 -38.37 -34.96 33.42
CA LEU A 223 -38.35 -35.21 34.90
C LEU A 223 -36.97 -35.30 35.60
N SER A 224 -36.80 -34.93 36.88
CA SER A 224 -37.56 -34.02 37.77
C SER A 224 -36.75 -33.71 39.04
N ASP A 225 -37.35 -32.92 39.94
CA ASP A 225 -37.09 -32.82 41.38
C ASP A 225 -36.60 -34.14 42.02
N GLU A 226 -35.75 -34.17 43.05
CA GLU A 226 -35.61 -33.22 44.15
C GLU A 226 -34.27 -33.49 44.89
N TYR A 227 -33.62 -32.49 45.50
CA TYR A 227 -33.09 -32.58 46.89
C TYR A 227 -32.47 -31.27 47.38
N ASN A 228 -32.95 -30.79 48.52
CA ASN A 228 -32.46 -29.57 49.17
C ASN A 228 -31.56 -29.91 50.37
N LYS A 229 -30.41 -29.23 50.53
CA LYS A 229 -29.65 -29.15 51.79
C LYS A 229 -28.53 -28.12 51.72
N ASP A 230 -28.55 -27.18 52.66
CA ASP A 230 -27.39 -26.39 53.03
C ASP A 230 -26.26 -27.27 53.60
N ASP A 231 -25.00 -26.92 53.32
CA ASP A 231 -24.02 -26.81 54.39
C ASP A 231 -22.92 -25.80 54.01
N SER A 232 -22.53 -24.92 54.94
CA SER A 232 -21.65 -23.78 54.66
C SER A 232 -20.28 -23.94 55.31
N LEU A 233 -19.24 -24.30 54.54
CA LEU A 233 -17.86 -24.35 55.03
C LEU A 233 -16.90 -23.51 54.19
N LEU A 234 -16.36 -22.49 54.85
CA LEU A 234 -15.20 -21.71 54.40
C LEU A 234 -13.91 -22.45 54.76
N GLU A 235 -13.13 -22.88 53.77
CA GLU A 235 -11.71 -23.18 53.98
C GLU A 235 -10.81 -22.11 53.37
N ARG A 236 -9.64 -21.91 54.00
CA ARG A 236 -8.79 -20.74 53.84
C ARG A 236 -7.59 -21.07 52.94
N ARG A 237 -7.23 -20.13 52.05
CA ARG A 237 -5.87 -20.09 51.48
C ARG A 237 -4.92 -19.46 52.50
N ASP A 238 -4.32 -20.28 53.35
CA ASP A 238 -3.24 -19.81 54.22
C ASP A 238 -1.95 -19.54 53.43
N VAL A 239 -1.37 -18.36 53.66
CA VAL A 239 -0.15 -17.88 53.00
C VAL A 239 1.00 -17.91 54.00
N THR A 240 1.93 -18.86 53.88
CA THR A 240 3.24 -18.77 54.56
C THR A 240 4.33 -19.58 53.86
N LYS A 241 5.30 -18.87 53.27
CA LYS A 241 6.76 -19.16 53.29
C LYS A 241 7.52 -18.12 52.46
N ASP A 242 7.98 -17.07 53.14
CA ASP A 242 9.31 -16.43 52.94
C ASP A 242 9.46 -15.16 53.82
N ALA A 243 9.23 -15.32 55.13
CA ALA A 243 9.33 -14.24 56.12
C ALA A 243 10.26 -14.61 57.30
N VAL A 244 11.31 -15.41 57.05
CA VAL A 244 12.33 -15.77 58.06
C VAL A 244 13.73 -15.39 57.54
N ARG A 245 13.93 -14.11 57.18
CA ARG A 245 15.26 -13.54 56.86
C ARG A 245 15.38 -12.02 57.06
N ARG A 246 15.00 -11.59 58.27
CA ARG A 246 15.48 -10.42 59.03
C ARG A 246 14.69 -10.38 60.34
N GLY A 247 15.33 -10.78 61.43
CA GLY A 247 14.66 -10.89 62.73
C GLY A 247 14.84 -9.61 63.54
N GLU A 248 13.74 -8.98 63.93
CA GLU A 248 13.62 -7.99 64.99
C GLU A 248 12.19 -8.09 65.55
N ALA A 249 12.02 -7.93 66.87
CA ALA A 249 10.79 -8.30 67.57
C ALA A 249 9.76 -7.14 67.63
N PRO A 250 8.44 -7.44 67.56
CA PRO A 250 7.40 -6.43 67.70
C PRO A 250 7.22 -5.99 69.17
N ASN A 251 6.66 -4.80 69.37
CA ASN A 251 6.22 -4.33 70.68
C ASN A 251 4.85 -3.63 70.58
N GLU A 252 4.05 -3.69 71.64
CA GLU A 252 2.60 -3.45 71.58
C GLU A 252 2.20 -1.97 71.61
N LYS A 253 1.14 -1.60 70.85
CA LYS A 253 -0.16 -1.11 71.36
C LYS A 253 -0.96 -0.33 70.30
N VAL A 254 -2.18 -0.78 70.02
CA VAL A 254 -3.25 0.05 69.44
C VAL A 254 -4.54 -0.23 70.24
N VAL A 255 -5.25 0.84 70.63
CA VAL A 255 -6.45 0.76 71.47
C VAL A 255 -7.68 0.48 70.60
N LEU A 256 -8.60 -0.35 71.08
CA LEU A 256 -9.94 -0.48 70.48
C LEU A 256 -10.81 0.73 70.86
N GLU A 257 -11.41 1.36 69.86
CA GLU A 257 -12.68 2.07 70.06
C GLU A 257 -13.72 1.64 69.02
N ARG A 258 -14.97 1.48 69.47
CA ARG A 258 -16.06 0.94 68.65
C ARG A 258 -16.65 2.03 67.75
N ARG A 259 -16.75 1.75 66.45
CA ARG A 259 -17.80 2.35 65.59
C ARG A 259 -18.77 1.26 65.14
N THR A 260 -20.03 1.64 65.00
CA THR A 260 -21.17 0.71 65.04
C THR A 260 -21.47 0.02 63.72
N LEU A 261 -22.09 -1.17 63.82
CA LEU A 261 -22.68 -1.92 62.72
C LEU A 261 -23.89 -1.15 62.14
N SER A 262 -23.60 -0.18 61.27
CA SER A 262 -24.61 0.54 60.47
C SER A 262 -24.16 0.84 59.03
N GLY A 263 -22.86 0.75 58.73
CA GLY A 263 -22.33 0.93 57.37
C GLY A 263 -22.52 -0.29 56.45
N PHE A 264 -22.44 -1.51 56.99
CA PHE A 264 -22.37 -2.73 56.17
C PHE A 264 -23.72 -3.23 55.62
N GLN A 265 -24.86 -2.76 56.15
CA GLN A 265 -26.19 -3.08 55.58
C GLN A 265 -26.60 -2.18 54.40
N LYS A 266 -25.68 -1.35 53.87
CA LYS A 266 -25.90 -0.54 52.65
C LYS A 266 -25.01 -0.93 51.46
N MET A 267 -24.28 -2.04 51.54
CA MET A 267 -23.41 -2.55 50.46
C MET A 267 -23.72 -4.00 50.03
N ALA A 268 -24.84 -4.55 50.50
CA ALA A 268 -25.35 -5.88 50.11
C ALA A 268 -26.82 -5.78 49.62
N ALA A 269 -27.17 -4.64 49.01
CA ALA A 269 -28.54 -4.31 48.61
C ALA A 269 -28.60 -3.44 47.33
N THR A 270 -27.61 -3.60 46.44
CA THR A 270 -27.62 -3.06 45.05
C THR A 270 -26.90 -4.02 44.11
N GLU A 271 -27.27 -5.30 44.13
CA GLU A 271 -27.30 -6.04 42.86
C GLU A 271 -28.56 -5.58 42.12
N GLU A 272 -28.48 -4.39 41.51
CA GLU A 272 -29.47 -4.00 40.52
C GLU A 272 -29.29 -4.95 39.33
N ASN A 273 -30.33 -5.74 39.02
CA ASN A 273 -30.42 -6.42 37.74
C ASN A 273 -30.13 -5.41 36.62
N PRO A 274 -29.37 -5.78 35.58
CA PRO A 274 -29.07 -4.86 34.48
C PRO A 274 -30.39 -4.28 33.96
N PRO A 275 -30.52 -2.94 33.88
CA PRO A 275 -31.82 -2.27 33.77
C PRO A 275 -32.59 -2.82 32.57
N GLU A 276 -33.77 -3.37 32.85
CA GLU A 276 -34.46 -4.17 31.84
C GLU A 276 -34.81 -3.31 30.62
N LEU A 277 -34.35 -3.76 29.45
CA LEU A 277 -34.56 -3.05 28.20
C LEU A 277 -36.06 -2.88 27.98
N SER A 278 -36.52 -1.65 27.71
CA SER A 278 -37.93 -1.42 27.40
C SER A 278 -38.36 -2.21 26.17
N GLU A 279 -39.64 -2.58 26.10
CA GLU A 279 -40.17 -3.37 24.97
C GLU A 279 -39.96 -2.69 23.62
N ASP A 280 -39.93 -1.36 23.56
CA ASP A 280 -39.56 -0.64 22.34
C ASP A 280 -38.08 -0.85 21.96
N VAL A 281 -37.16 -0.82 22.92
CA VAL A 281 -35.73 -1.07 22.68
C VAL A 281 -35.48 -2.52 22.29
N LYS A 282 -36.16 -3.49 22.92
CA LYS A 282 -36.16 -4.91 22.52
C LYS A 282 -36.64 -5.04 21.07
N ARG A 283 -37.85 -4.54 20.76
CA ARG A 283 -38.46 -4.53 19.41
C ARG A 283 -37.56 -3.90 18.34
N ARG A 284 -36.98 -2.73 18.61
CA ARG A 284 -36.10 -2.01 17.67
C ARG A 284 -34.77 -2.73 17.46
N ARG A 285 -34.16 -3.27 18.52
CA ARG A 285 -32.97 -4.13 18.43
C ARG A 285 -33.25 -5.33 17.53
N ASP A 286 -34.36 -6.02 17.74
CA ASP A 286 -34.68 -7.27 17.05
C ASP A 286 -35.00 -7.03 15.57
N LEU A 287 -35.67 -5.92 15.24
CA LEU A 287 -35.87 -5.47 13.87
C LEU A 287 -34.54 -5.09 13.17
N VAL A 288 -33.60 -4.44 13.87
CA VAL A 288 -32.26 -4.18 13.33
C VAL A 288 -31.51 -5.49 13.09
N LEU A 289 -31.53 -6.42 14.04
CA LEU A 289 -30.69 -7.64 14.01
C LEU A 289 -31.26 -8.82 13.20
N ARG A 290 -32.58 -8.88 12.91
CA ARG A 290 -33.17 -9.99 12.15
C ARG A 290 -32.51 -10.18 10.78
N ASN A 291 -32.42 -11.42 10.33
CA ASN A 291 -31.90 -11.82 9.00
C ASN A 291 -30.47 -11.33 8.68
N LEU A 292 -29.67 -11.02 9.70
CA LEU A 292 -28.22 -10.87 9.59
C LEU A 292 -27.53 -12.22 9.81
N GLN A 293 -26.36 -12.41 9.19
CA GLN A 293 -25.49 -13.57 9.43
C GLN A 293 -24.58 -13.33 10.64
N GLU A 294 -24.12 -12.09 10.83
CA GLU A 294 -23.23 -11.71 11.93
C GLU A 294 -23.42 -10.24 12.31
N ALA A 295 -23.18 -9.90 13.58
CA ALA A 295 -23.20 -8.54 14.09
C ALA A 295 -22.11 -8.33 15.15
N LEU A 296 -21.35 -7.23 15.03
CA LEU A 296 -20.24 -6.87 15.92
C LEU A 296 -20.55 -5.56 16.65
N GLY A 297 -20.24 -5.48 17.95
CA GLY A 297 -20.50 -4.28 18.76
C GLY A 297 -21.98 -4.05 19.09
N THR A 298 -22.79 -5.11 19.15
CA THR A 298 -24.24 -5.05 19.43
C THR A 298 -24.55 -4.44 20.80
N ASP A 299 -23.65 -4.57 21.77
CA ASP A 299 -23.65 -3.90 23.06
C ASP A 299 -23.66 -2.36 22.92
N LYS A 300 -22.87 -1.80 22.00
CA LYS A 300 -22.87 -0.37 21.68
C LYS A 300 -24.18 0.05 21.00
N LEU A 301 -24.69 -0.75 20.06
CA LEU A 301 -25.98 -0.52 19.40
C LEU A 301 -27.14 -0.47 20.41
N VAL A 302 -27.23 -1.48 21.30
CA VAL A 302 -28.27 -1.54 22.34
C VAL A 302 -28.17 -0.36 23.30
N LYS A 303 -26.95 0.03 23.73
CA LYS A 303 -26.76 1.22 24.55
C LYS A 303 -27.23 2.50 23.86
N GLN A 304 -27.01 2.62 22.54
CA GLN A 304 -27.45 3.78 21.76
C GLN A 304 -28.97 3.80 21.55
N LEU A 305 -29.61 2.65 21.28
CA LEU A 305 -31.07 2.52 21.25
C LEU A 305 -31.72 2.86 22.60
N SER A 306 -31.04 2.54 23.70
CA SER A 306 -31.48 2.82 25.08
C SER A 306 -31.23 4.26 25.55
N THR A 307 -30.55 5.08 24.76
CA THR A 307 -30.22 6.46 25.15
C THR A 307 -31.30 7.42 24.66
N GLU A 308 -31.98 8.09 25.58
CA GLU A 308 -33.03 9.06 25.23
C GLU A 308 -32.50 10.17 24.29
N GLY A 309 -33.28 10.51 23.27
CA GLY A 309 -32.90 11.50 22.24
C GLY A 309 -31.80 11.03 21.25
N LYS A 310 -31.16 9.88 21.45
CA LYS A 310 -30.15 9.35 20.52
C LYS A 310 -30.80 8.58 19.37
N VAL A 311 -30.77 9.16 18.17
CA VAL A 311 -30.95 8.41 16.92
C VAL A 311 -29.61 7.76 16.54
N PRO A 312 -29.52 6.42 16.41
CA PRO A 312 -28.34 5.77 15.85
C PRO A 312 -28.28 5.99 14.34
N HIS A 313 -27.08 6.25 13.81
CA HIS A 313 -26.82 6.53 12.41
C HIS A 313 -26.03 5.38 11.78
N VAL A 314 -26.58 4.73 10.76
CA VAL A 314 -25.94 3.66 9.99
C VAL A 314 -25.67 4.11 8.56
N TYR A 315 -24.65 3.56 7.90
CA TYR A 315 -24.55 3.64 6.45
C TYR A 315 -24.39 2.29 5.77
N TRP A 316 -24.78 2.26 4.50
CA TRP A 316 -24.53 1.20 3.54
C TRP A 316 -23.79 1.79 2.34
N GLY A 317 -22.69 1.17 1.92
CA GLY A 317 -21.92 1.58 0.75
C GLY A 317 -22.17 0.68 -0.44
N THR A 318 -22.36 1.27 -1.63
CA THR A 318 -22.47 0.50 -2.88
C THR A 318 -21.66 1.15 -4.00
N ALA A 319 -20.85 0.34 -4.68
CA ALA A 319 -19.95 0.78 -5.75
C ALA A 319 -20.71 0.82 -7.09
N THR A 320 -20.77 2.00 -7.71
CA THR A 320 -21.54 2.29 -8.94
C THR A 320 -20.87 1.67 -10.18
N THR A 321 -21.02 0.35 -10.33
CA THR A 321 -20.23 -0.51 -11.22
C THR A 321 -21.08 -1.14 -12.32
N GLY A 322 -21.62 -2.34 -12.09
CA GLY A 322 -22.57 -2.99 -13.01
C GLY A 322 -23.94 -2.31 -12.99
N ARG A 323 -24.95 -2.88 -13.66
CA ARG A 323 -26.35 -2.50 -13.41
C ARG A 323 -26.84 -3.21 -12.13
N PRO A 324 -27.57 -2.52 -11.23
CA PRO A 324 -28.26 -3.18 -10.12
C PRO A 324 -29.26 -4.23 -10.62
N HIS A 325 -29.41 -5.30 -9.84
CA HIS A 325 -30.23 -6.47 -10.13
C HIS A 325 -31.06 -6.84 -8.89
N VAL A 326 -32.02 -7.75 -9.01
CA VAL A 326 -32.94 -8.13 -7.91
C VAL A 326 -32.26 -8.53 -6.59
N GLY A 327 -30.98 -8.92 -6.61
CA GLY A 327 -30.18 -9.14 -5.39
C GLY A 327 -30.04 -7.90 -4.50
N TYR A 328 -30.23 -6.69 -5.03
CA TYR A 328 -30.27 -5.44 -4.25
C TYR A 328 -31.48 -5.38 -3.31
N LEU A 329 -32.52 -6.19 -3.52
CA LEU A 329 -33.67 -6.24 -2.62
C LEU A 329 -33.32 -6.75 -1.21
N VAL A 330 -32.26 -7.56 -1.08
CA VAL A 330 -31.76 -8.05 0.22
C VAL A 330 -31.24 -6.91 1.10
N PRO A 331 -30.25 -6.08 0.68
CA PRO A 331 -29.86 -4.91 1.46
C PRO A 331 -30.97 -3.86 1.55
N MET A 332 -31.83 -3.69 0.53
CA MET A 332 -32.95 -2.74 0.63
C MET A 332 -33.97 -3.14 1.72
N ARG A 333 -34.23 -4.44 1.92
CA ARG A 333 -35.11 -4.90 3.02
C ARG A 333 -34.48 -4.61 4.39
N LYS A 334 -33.17 -4.78 4.57
CA LYS A 334 -32.49 -4.39 5.81
C LYS A 334 -32.45 -2.86 6.01
N ILE A 335 -32.31 -2.07 4.95
CA ILE A 335 -32.45 -0.60 5.02
C ILE A 335 -33.87 -0.21 5.47
N ALA A 336 -34.91 -0.88 4.96
CA ALA A 336 -36.28 -0.69 5.44
C ALA A 336 -36.45 -1.06 6.92
N ASP A 337 -35.85 -2.16 7.38
CA ASP A 337 -35.84 -2.54 8.80
C ASP A 337 -35.19 -1.45 9.68
N PHE A 338 -34.07 -0.86 9.25
CA PHE A 338 -33.39 0.21 10.00
C PHE A 338 -34.26 1.47 10.09
N LEU A 339 -34.90 1.88 8.99
CA LEU A 339 -35.79 3.04 8.95
C LEU A 339 -37.04 2.82 9.83
N HIS A 340 -37.66 1.64 9.78
CA HIS A 340 -38.75 1.26 10.67
C HIS A 340 -38.34 1.14 12.15
N ALA A 341 -37.08 0.77 12.44
CA ALA A 341 -36.50 0.82 13.77
C ALA A 341 -36.09 2.24 14.22
N GLY A 342 -36.38 3.27 13.42
CA GLY A 342 -36.07 4.66 13.75
C GLY A 342 -34.56 4.95 13.83
N LEU A 343 -33.78 4.33 12.95
CA LEU A 343 -32.38 4.70 12.70
C LEU A 343 -32.34 5.70 11.53
N LYS A 344 -31.37 6.61 11.59
CA LYS A 344 -30.97 7.40 10.42
C LYS A 344 -30.13 6.51 9.50
N VAL A 345 -30.41 6.52 8.20
CA VAL A 345 -29.68 5.72 7.20
C VAL A 345 -29.02 6.65 6.17
N THR A 346 -27.74 6.44 5.91
CA THR A 346 -27.04 7.00 4.74
C THR A 346 -26.72 5.90 3.73
N ILE A 347 -27.02 6.13 2.45
CA ILE A 347 -26.53 5.33 1.33
C ILE A 347 -25.38 6.09 0.68
N LEU A 348 -24.20 5.46 0.65
CA LEU A 348 -23.00 5.99 0.01
C LEU A 348 -22.89 5.45 -1.41
N TRP A 349 -23.01 6.33 -2.40
CA TRP A 349 -22.59 6.06 -3.77
C TRP A 349 -21.06 6.08 -3.80
N ALA A 350 -20.46 4.90 -3.73
CA ALA A 350 -19.02 4.70 -3.63
C ALA A 350 -18.40 4.76 -5.05
N ASP A 351 -18.48 5.93 -5.67
CA ASP A 351 -18.06 6.20 -7.05
C ASP A 351 -16.53 6.13 -7.20
N LEU A 352 -15.79 6.69 -6.25
CA LEU A 352 -14.33 6.53 -6.19
C LEU A 352 -13.92 5.05 -6.01
N HIS A 353 -14.60 4.30 -5.15
CA HIS A 353 -14.35 2.86 -4.96
C HIS A 353 -14.61 2.04 -6.24
N ALA A 354 -15.65 2.40 -7.02
CA ALA A 354 -15.94 1.79 -8.32
C ALA A 354 -14.86 2.03 -9.38
N PHE A 355 -14.02 3.07 -9.23
CA PHE A 355 -12.81 3.29 -10.02
C PHE A 355 -11.59 2.54 -9.44
N LEU A 356 -11.37 2.61 -8.13
CA LEU A 356 -10.23 1.99 -7.44
C LEU A 356 -10.21 0.45 -7.56
N ASP A 357 -11.39 -0.19 -7.58
CA ASP A 357 -11.55 -1.64 -7.78
C ASP A 357 -11.31 -2.04 -9.24
N ASN A 358 -10.02 -2.04 -9.62
CA ASN A 358 -9.50 -2.46 -10.92
C ASN A 358 -10.23 -1.83 -12.12
N MET A 359 -10.58 -0.55 -12.04
CA MET A 359 -11.28 0.20 -13.10
C MET A 359 -12.59 -0.46 -13.59
N LYS A 360 -13.36 -1.10 -12.69
CA LYS A 360 -14.74 -1.57 -12.97
C LYS A 360 -15.66 -0.44 -13.49
N SER A 361 -15.31 0.81 -13.20
CA SER A 361 -15.79 2.00 -13.90
C SER A 361 -14.62 2.92 -14.29
N THR A 362 -14.77 3.67 -15.36
CA THR A 362 -13.89 4.78 -15.73
C THR A 362 -14.55 6.11 -15.35
N TRP A 363 -13.77 7.19 -15.24
CA TRP A 363 -14.28 8.47 -14.74
C TRP A 363 -15.38 9.08 -15.62
N GLU A 364 -15.33 8.80 -16.93
CA GLU A 364 -16.29 9.21 -17.95
C GLU A 364 -17.66 8.51 -17.78
N LEU A 365 -17.68 7.32 -17.18
CA LEU A 365 -18.90 6.54 -16.93
C LEU A 365 -19.51 6.81 -15.56
N LEU A 366 -18.70 7.12 -14.55
CA LEU A 366 -19.12 7.22 -13.15
C LEU A 366 -20.26 8.21 -12.93
N GLU A 367 -20.21 9.40 -13.54
CA GLU A 367 -21.24 10.43 -13.42
C GLU A 367 -22.64 9.86 -13.74
N ASN A 368 -22.75 9.20 -14.90
CA ASN A 368 -23.97 8.61 -15.40
C ASN A 368 -24.39 7.36 -14.60
N ARG A 369 -23.42 6.56 -14.12
CA ARG A 369 -23.71 5.42 -13.24
C ARG A 369 -24.23 5.85 -11.87
N VAL A 370 -23.73 6.95 -11.29
CA VAL A 370 -24.27 7.51 -10.04
C VAL A 370 -25.71 7.99 -10.25
N ILE A 371 -25.99 8.70 -11.35
CA ILE A 371 -27.35 9.15 -11.70
C ILE A 371 -28.30 7.94 -11.87
N TYR A 372 -27.86 6.87 -12.54
CA TYR A 372 -28.66 5.65 -12.68
C TYR A 372 -28.91 4.97 -11.32
N TYR A 373 -27.87 4.76 -10.52
CA TYR A 373 -27.97 4.13 -9.19
C TYR A 373 -28.92 4.91 -8.27
N GLU A 374 -28.82 6.23 -8.23
CA GLU A 374 -29.69 7.04 -7.37
C GLU A 374 -31.16 6.91 -7.77
N ASN A 375 -31.47 7.01 -9.07
CA ASN A 375 -32.85 6.90 -9.54
C ASN A 375 -33.42 5.49 -9.37
N ILE A 376 -32.67 4.43 -9.70
CA ILE A 376 -33.18 3.05 -9.63
C ILE A 376 -33.35 2.58 -8.19
N VAL A 377 -32.41 2.88 -7.28
CA VAL A 377 -32.51 2.49 -5.86
C VAL A 377 -33.58 3.29 -5.12
N LYS A 378 -33.72 4.59 -5.40
CA LYS A 378 -34.80 5.42 -4.85
C LYS A 378 -36.16 4.94 -5.32
N SER A 379 -36.30 4.59 -6.60
CA SER A 379 -37.53 4.01 -7.16
C SER A 379 -37.85 2.64 -6.56
N LEU A 380 -36.83 1.81 -6.29
CA LEU A 380 -36.97 0.51 -5.62
C LEU A 380 -37.50 0.66 -4.19
N LEU A 381 -36.89 1.52 -3.38
CA LEU A 381 -37.32 1.79 -2.00
C LEU A 381 -38.73 2.41 -1.94
N GLN A 382 -39.05 3.33 -2.86
CA GLN A 382 -40.41 3.90 -3.00
C GLN A 382 -41.45 2.92 -3.53
N SER A 383 -41.06 1.76 -4.08
CA SER A 383 -41.97 0.72 -4.58
C SER A 383 -42.13 -0.44 -3.59
N LEU A 384 -41.33 -0.43 -2.51
CA LEU A 384 -41.42 -1.26 -1.31
C LEU A 384 -42.10 -0.51 -0.13
N ASP A 385 -42.74 0.63 -0.41
CA ASP A 385 -43.47 1.48 0.54
C ASP A 385 -42.66 1.87 1.81
N VAL A 386 -41.35 2.07 1.64
CA VAL A 386 -40.41 2.40 2.73
C VAL A 386 -40.47 3.90 3.09
N PRO A 387 -40.55 4.28 4.37
CA PRO A 387 -40.44 5.68 4.81
C PRO A 387 -39.02 6.21 4.60
N ILE A 388 -38.85 7.14 3.64
CA ILE A 388 -37.54 7.66 3.21
C ILE A 388 -37.14 8.97 3.90
N GLU A 389 -37.88 9.45 4.91
CA GLU A 389 -37.67 10.74 5.57
C GLU A 389 -36.34 10.81 6.35
N GLN A 390 -35.83 9.66 6.80
CA GLN A 390 -34.53 9.52 7.48
C GLN A 390 -33.45 8.87 6.57
N LEU A 391 -33.71 8.77 5.27
CA LEU A 391 -32.79 8.26 4.27
C LEU A 391 -32.03 9.41 3.62
N HIS A 392 -30.70 9.29 3.58
CA HIS A 392 -29.81 10.27 2.95
C HIS A 392 -28.95 9.61 1.89
N PHE A 393 -28.70 10.31 0.78
CA PHE A 393 -27.76 9.91 -0.25
C PHE A 393 -26.52 10.79 -0.19
N VAL A 394 -25.34 10.19 -0.30
CA VAL A 394 -24.04 10.87 -0.31
C VAL A 394 -23.18 10.23 -1.41
N ARG A 395 -22.46 11.03 -2.19
CA ARG A 395 -21.51 10.55 -3.21
C ARG A 395 -20.09 10.65 -2.64
N GLY A 396 -19.31 9.57 -2.71
CA GLY A 396 -18.01 9.48 -2.03
C GLY A 396 -17.06 10.62 -2.39
N THR A 397 -16.98 10.97 -3.68
CA THR A 397 -16.16 12.10 -4.17
C THR A 397 -16.50 13.47 -3.58
N GLN A 398 -17.66 13.66 -2.93
CA GLN A 398 -18.02 14.90 -2.22
C GLN A 398 -17.13 15.18 -0.99
N TYR A 399 -16.48 14.15 -0.42
CA TYR A 399 -15.60 14.31 0.75
C TYR A 399 -14.31 13.49 0.69
N GLN A 400 -14.26 12.39 -0.07
CA GLN A 400 -13.07 11.53 -0.20
C GLN A 400 -11.91 12.20 -0.97
N LEU A 401 -12.21 13.30 -1.67
CA LEU A 401 -11.24 14.20 -2.32
C LEU A 401 -10.85 15.42 -1.45
N SER A 402 -11.28 15.46 -0.18
CA SER A 402 -10.91 16.55 0.75
C SER A 402 -9.51 16.36 1.32
N LYS A 403 -8.88 17.47 1.72
CA LYS A 403 -7.54 17.49 2.31
C LYS A 403 -7.52 16.76 3.66
N GLU A 404 -8.57 16.94 4.45
CA GLU A 404 -8.75 16.35 5.78
C GLU A 404 -8.86 14.83 5.67
N TYR A 405 -9.75 14.32 4.80
CA TYR A 405 -9.88 12.88 4.54
C TYR A 405 -8.58 12.27 4.02
N THR A 406 -7.93 12.95 3.07
CA THR A 406 -6.64 12.50 2.53
C THR A 406 -5.56 12.47 3.62
N PHE A 407 -5.53 13.46 4.52
CA PHE A 407 -4.57 13.50 5.62
C PHE A 407 -4.78 12.35 6.62
N ASP A 408 -6.01 11.96 6.93
CA ASP A 408 -6.28 10.76 7.73
C ASP A 408 -5.99 9.45 6.97
N LEU A 409 -6.23 9.40 5.64
CA LEU A 409 -5.84 8.26 4.80
C LEU A 409 -4.32 8.05 4.82
N LEU A 410 -3.53 9.10 4.59
CA LEU A 410 -2.07 9.01 4.66
C LEU A 410 -1.59 8.54 6.05
N ARG A 411 -2.24 9.00 7.14
CA ARG A 411 -1.96 8.52 8.52
C ARG A 411 -2.40 7.09 8.80
N LEU A 412 -3.39 6.58 8.05
CA LEU A 412 -3.81 5.19 8.11
C LEU A 412 -2.81 4.29 7.34
N THR A 413 -2.27 4.77 6.23
CA THR A 413 -1.27 4.03 5.43
C THR A 413 0.08 3.84 6.13
N THR A 414 0.46 4.69 7.11
CA THR A 414 1.64 4.44 7.96
C THR A 414 1.39 3.43 9.08
N GLN A 415 0.12 3.08 9.36
CA GLN A 415 -0.25 2.15 10.44
C GLN A 415 -0.70 0.77 9.94
N VAL A 416 -1.18 0.69 8.70
CA VAL A 416 -1.63 -0.55 8.06
C VAL A 416 -0.52 -1.08 7.16
N SER A 417 -0.13 -2.34 7.36
CA SER A 417 0.84 -2.99 6.48
C SER A 417 0.23 -3.31 5.12
N GLN A 418 1.04 -3.41 4.07
CA GLN A 418 0.58 -3.86 2.74
C GLN A 418 -0.15 -5.23 2.82
N ARG A 419 0.34 -6.12 3.69
CA ARG A 419 -0.24 -7.45 3.95
C ARG A 419 -1.64 -7.36 4.58
N ASP A 420 -1.84 -6.46 5.53
CA ASP A 420 -3.14 -6.32 6.21
C ASP A 420 -4.17 -5.63 5.32
N ALA A 421 -3.75 -4.65 4.51
CA ALA A 421 -4.58 -4.06 3.46
C ALA A 421 -5.02 -5.12 2.42
N LEU A 422 -4.07 -5.95 1.94
CA LEU A 422 -4.36 -7.06 1.03
C LEU A 422 -5.33 -8.07 1.66
N LYS A 423 -5.08 -8.49 2.89
CA LYS A 423 -5.94 -9.41 3.66
C LYS A 423 -7.36 -8.85 3.83
N ALA A 424 -7.50 -7.55 4.08
CA ALA A 424 -8.78 -6.87 4.23
C ALA A 424 -9.57 -6.82 2.91
N GLY A 425 -8.90 -6.46 1.80
CA GLY A 425 -9.54 -6.34 0.48
C GLY A 425 -9.82 -7.67 -0.25
N ALA A 426 -9.26 -8.79 0.21
CA ALA A 426 -9.19 -10.05 -0.55
C ALA A 426 -10.52 -10.64 -1.07
N GLU A 427 -11.65 -10.38 -0.43
CA GLU A 427 -12.98 -10.89 -0.83
C GLU A 427 -13.85 -9.86 -1.57
N VAL A 428 -13.40 -8.60 -1.62
CA VAL A 428 -14.17 -7.47 -2.16
C VAL A 428 -13.52 -6.91 -3.43
N VAL A 429 -12.22 -6.67 -3.39
CA VAL A 429 -11.42 -6.16 -4.51
C VAL A 429 -11.19 -7.27 -5.53
N LYS A 430 -11.32 -6.96 -6.82
CA LYS A 430 -11.05 -7.91 -7.91
C LYS A 430 -9.60 -8.40 -7.84
N GLN A 431 -9.42 -9.71 -7.72
CA GLN A 431 -8.11 -10.35 -7.88
C GLN A 431 -7.76 -10.45 -9.37
N VAL A 432 -6.52 -10.11 -9.71
CA VAL A 432 -5.93 -10.13 -11.06
C VAL A 432 -4.43 -10.42 -10.95
N ASP A 433 -3.81 -10.91 -12.03
CA ASP A 433 -2.42 -11.41 -12.01
C ASP A 433 -1.38 -10.31 -11.78
N SER A 434 -1.64 -9.09 -12.28
CA SER A 434 -0.81 -7.90 -12.06
C SER A 434 -1.60 -6.84 -11.27
N PRO A 435 -1.71 -6.98 -9.94
CA PRO A 435 -2.67 -6.20 -9.17
C PRO A 435 -2.19 -4.76 -8.89
N LEU A 436 -3.13 -3.83 -9.04
CA LEU A 436 -2.90 -2.39 -8.86
C LEU A 436 -2.77 -1.98 -7.39
N LEU A 437 -2.06 -0.88 -7.16
CA LEU A 437 -1.91 -0.24 -5.85
C LEU A 437 -3.25 0.28 -5.30
N SER A 438 -4.16 0.75 -6.16
CA SER A 438 -5.51 1.20 -5.81
C SER A 438 -6.30 0.19 -4.96
N GLY A 439 -6.11 -1.11 -5.23
CA GLY A 439 -6.75 -2.20 -4.50
C GLY A 439 -6.27 -2.36 -3.04
N LEU A 440 -5.11 -1.81 -2.68
CA LEU A 440 -4.66 -1.73 -1.28
C LEU A 440 -5.24 -0.52 -0.55
N LEU A 441 -5.57 0.56 -1.28
CA LEU A 441 -6.20 1.75 -0.70
C LEU A 441 -7.68 1.53 -0.40
N TYR A 442 -8.41 0.80 -1.26
CA TYR A 442 -9.85 0.52 -1.13
C TYR A 442 -10.34 0.25 0.31
N PRO A 443 -9.79 -0.72 1.08
CA PRO A 443 -10.28 -1.02 2.43
C PRO A 443 -9.97 0.07 3.46
N LEU A 444 -8.93 0.88 3.25
CA LEU A 444 -8.61 2.02 4.11
C LEU A 444 -9.59 3.19 3.90
N LEU A 445 -10.01 3.42 2.65
CA LEU A 445 -11.04 4.42 2.35
C LEU A 445 -12.38 4.02 2.99
N GLN A 446 -12.79 2.76 2.83
CA GLN A 446 -14.05 2.26 3.40
C GLN A 446 -14.06 2.36 4.94
N ALA A 447 -12.94 2.12 5.61
CA ALA A 447 -12.81 2.35 7.05
C ALA A 447 -12.96 3.85 7.43
N LEU A 448 -12.41 4.77 6.62
CA LEU A 448 -12.51 6.22 6.91
C LEU A 448 -13.90 6.80 6.59
N ASP A 449 -14.68 6.20 5.71
CA ASP A 449 -16.04 6.61 5.42
C ASP A 449 -16.93 6.58 6.69
N GLU A 450 -16.72 5.62 7.60
CA GLU A 450 -17.36 5.60 8.92
C GLU A 450 -17.18 6.91 9.71
N GLN A 451 -15.98 7.47 9.63
CA GLN A 451 -15.61 8.69 10.35
C GLN A 451 -16.19 9.92 9.68
N TYR A 452 -16.09 10.02 8.36
CA TYR A 452 -16.44 11.23 7.62
C TYR A 452 -17.95 11.36 7.35
N LEU A 453 -18.67 10.23 7.20
CA LEU A 453 -20.14 10.18 7.24
C LEU A 453 -20.71 10.37 8.66
N LYS A 454 -19.87 10.33 9.70
CA LYS A 454 -20.24 10.51 11.12
C LYS A 454 -21.33 9.52 11.55
N VAL A 455 -21.10 8.24 11.25
CA VAL A 455 -21.99 7.14 11.64
C VAL A 455 -21.60 6.52 12.97
N ASP A 456 -22.58 5.87 13.60
CA ASP A 456 -22.39 5.01 14.76
C ASP A 456 -21.99 3.57 14.38
N GLY A 457 -22.39 3.13 13.19
CA GLY A 457 -22.11 1.81 12.62
C GLY A 457 -22.26 1.70 11.09
N GLN A 458 -21.90 0.53 10.55
CA GLN A 458 -21.94 0.19 9.13
C GLN A 458 -22.74 -1.10 8.87
N PHE A 459 -23.40 -1.15 7.72
CA PHE A 459 -24.07 -2.33 7.17
C PHE A 459 -23.47 -2.73 5.82
N GLY A 460 -23.34 -4.04 5.57
CA GLY A 460 -22.91 -4.60 4.29
C GLY A 460 -23.01 -6.14 4.26
N GLY A 461 -22.47 -6.76 3.21
CA GLY A 461 -22.38 -8.21 3.12
C GLY A 461 -21.29 -8.79 4.04
N VAL A 462 -21.40 -10.08 4.39
CA VAL A 462 -20.36 -10.79 5.16
C VAL A 462 -19.02 -10.89 4.40
N ASP A 463 -19.00 -10.74 3.06
CA ASP A 463 -17.76 -10.60 2.27
C ASP A 463 -16.98 -9.31 2.58
N GLN A 464 -17.60 -8.32 3.25
CA GLN A 464 -16.93 -7.11 3.74
C GLN A 464 -16.34 -7.26 5.15
N ARG A 465 -16.56 -8.40 5.83
CA ARG A 465 -16.15 -8.65 7.23
C ARG A 465 -14.68 -8.30 7.52
N LYS A 466 -13.77 -8.61 6.59
CA LYS A 466 -12.34 -8.35 6.77
C LYS A 466 -11.99 -6.86 6.72
N ILE A 467 -12.79 -6.04 6.02
CA ILE A 467 -12.68 -4.58 6.02
C ILE A 467 -13.24 -4.00 7.32
N PHE A 468 -14.39 -4.51 7.79
CA PHE A 468 -14.98 -4.11 9.07
C PHE A 468 -14.02 -4.36 10.25
N ILE A 469 -13.37 -5.53 10.30
CA ILE A 469 -12.35 -5.82 11.32
C ILE A 469 -11.13 -4.87 11.20
N LEU A 470 -10.68 -4.54 9.98
CA LEU A 470 -9.63 -3.54 9.79
C LEU A 470 -10.04 -2.17 10.37
N ALA A 471 -11.28 -1.74 10.16
CA ALA A 471 -11.76 -0.48 10.73
C ALA A 471 -11.83 -0.52 12.26
N GLU A 472 -12.37 -1.60 12.85
CA GLU A 472 -12.42 -1.77 14.31
C GLU A 472 -11.05 -1.77 14.98
N GLU A 473 -10.02 -2.32 14.32
CA GLU A 473 -8.65 -2.36 14.84
C GLU A 473 -7.90 -1.03 14.66
N GLN A 474 -8.06 -0.36 13.52
CA GLN A 474 -7.15 0.70 13.10
C GLN A 474 -7.68 2.12 13.39
N LEU A 475 -8.99 2.36 13.27
CA LEU A 475 -9.58 3.67 13.58
C LEU A 475 -9.29 4.15 15.03
N PRO A 476 -9.34 3.30 16.07
CA PRO A 476 -8.99 3.72 17.43
C PRO A 476 -7.53 4.16 17.59
N LYS A 477 -6.59 3.62 16.79
CA LYS A 477 -5.17 3.99 16.82
C LYS A 477 -4.95 5.41 16.30
N LEU A 478 -5.77 5.86 15.34
CA LEU A 478 -5.86 7.25 14.89
C LEU A 478 -6.60 8.19 15.87
N LYS A 479 -7.17 7.65 16.96
CA LYS A 479 -8.13 8.29 17.88
C LYS A 479 -9.50 8.59 17.26
N LEU A 480 -9.88 7.85 16.22
CA LEU A 480 -11.21 7.88 15.63
C LEU A 480 -12.11 6.85 16.35
N GLY A 481 -13.42 7.00 16.24
CA GLY A 481 -14.37 6.15 16.98
C GLY A 481 -14.45 4.72 16.42
N LYS A 482 -14.51 3.70 17.29
CA LYS A 482 -14.95 2.35 16.89
C LYS A 482 -16.44 2.34 16.57
N ARG A 483 -16.83 1.68 15.48
CA ARG A 483 -18.22 1.48 15.02
C ARG A 483 -18.74 0.10 15.44
N TRP A 484 -20.04 -0.12 15.27
CA TRP A 484 -20.65 -1.45 15.24
C TRP A 484 -20.93 -1.87 13.79
N HIS A 485 -20.92 -3.17 13.51
CA HIS A 485 -21.00 -3.70 12.14
C HIS A 485 -22.10 -4.74 12.01
N LEU A 486 -22.92 -4.62 10.97
CA LEU A 486 -24.03 -5.54 10.67
C LEU A 486 -23.78 -6.20 9.31
N MET A 487 -23.79 -7.53 9.26
CA MET A 487 -23.47 -8.30 8.05
C MET A 487 -24.67 -9.12 7.58
N ASN A 488 -25.19 -8.82 6.38
CA ASN A 488 -26.16 -9.71 5.72
C ASN A 488 -25.46 -10.95 5.14
N PRO A 489 -26.15 -12.11 5.08
CA PRO A 489 -25.64 -13.29 4.39
C PRO A 489 -25.47 -13.05 2.89
N MET A 490 -24.58 -13.83 2.27
CA MET A 490 -24.47 -13.87 0.82
C MET A 490 -25.62 -14.70 0.24
N VAL A 491 -26.57 -14.04 -0.42
CA VAL A 491 -27.74 -14.70 -1.01
C VAL A 491 -27.36 -15.29 -2.38
N PRO A 492 -27.58 -16.60 -2.62
CA PRO A 492 -27.33 -17.21 -3.92
C PRO A 492 -28.21 -16.61 -5.02
N GLY A 493 -27.69 -16.62 -6.24
CA GLY A 493 -28.42 -16.24 -7.44
C GLY A 493 -29.41 -17.29 -7.89
N LEU A 494 -30.24 -16.92 -8.86
CA LEU A 494 -31.26 -17.80 -9.42
C LEU A 494 -30.66 -19.03 -10.13
N THR A 495 -29.39 -18.99 -10.50
CA THR A 495 -28.62 -20.13 -11.05
C THR A 495 -27.85 -20.93 -10.00
N GLY A 496 -28.12 -20.74 -8.70
CA GLY A 496 -27.41 -21.37 -7.57
C GLY A 496 -26.06 -20.73 -7.21
N SER A 497 -25.38 -20.10 -8.17
CA SER A 497 -24.12 -19.37 -7.97
C SER A 497 -24.31 -17.92 -7.46
N LYS A 498 -23.28 -17.27 -6.90
CA LYS A 498 -23.32 -15.83 -6.52
C LYS A 498 -23.68 -14.99 -7.74
N MET A 499 -24.76 -14.18 -7.67
CA MET A 499 -25.20 -13.34 -8.78
C MET A 499 -24.05 -12.48 -9.33
N SER A 500 -23.70 -12.71 -10.59
CA SER A 500 -22.57 -12.05 -11.24
C SER A 500 -23.07 -10.92 -12.13
N SER A 501 -22.50 -9.71 -11.99
CA SER A 501 -22.80 -8.62 -12.92
C SER A 501 -22.33 -8.92 -14.36
N SER A 502 -21.36 -9.84 -14.50
CA SER A 502 -20.69 -10.21 -15.75
C SER A 502 -21.43 -11.26 -16.58
N GLU A 503 -22.46 -11.89 -16.02
CA GLU A 503 -23.26 -12.92 -16.68
C GLU A 503 -24.70 -12.40 -16.84
N GLU A 504 -25.17 -12.31 -18.09
CA GLU A 504 -26.46 -11.66 -18.37
C GLU A 504 -27.67 -12.53 -17.99
N ASN A 505 -27.52 -13.85 -18.02
CA ASN A 505 -28.59 -14.81 -17.71
C ASN A 505 -28.67 -15.21 -16.23
N SER A 506 -27.64 -15.00 -15.39
CA SER A 506 -27.68 -15.35 -13.95
C SER A 506 -28.19 -14.23 -13.03
N LYS A 507 -28.66 -13.12 -13.62
CA LYS A 507 -29.24 -11.96 -12.92
C LYS A 507 -30.54 -11.49 -13.59
N ILE A 508 -31.48 -10.97 -12.80
CA ILE A 508 -32.61 -10.17 -13.28
C ILE A 508 -32.28 -8.70 -13.02
N ASP A 509 -32.21 -7.89 -14.08
CA ASP A 509 -32.00 -6.44 -14.00
C ASP A 509 -33.27 -5.75 -13.45
N LEU A 510 -33.13 -4.60 -12.79
CA LEU A 510 -34.30 -3.88 -12.26
C LEU A 510 -35.17 -3.22 -13.35
N LEU A 511 -34.73 -3.30 -14.61
CA LEU A 511 -35.47 -2.87 -15.80
C LEU A 511 -35.74 -4.02 -16.80
N ASP A 512 -35.55 -5.30 -16.43
CA ASP A 512 -35.97 -6.45 -17.26
C ASP A 512 -37.50 -6.46 -17.44
N ASP A 513 -37.98 -6.80 -18.63
CA ASP A 513 -39.42 -6.93 -18.93
C ASP A 513 -40.05 -8.19 -18.29
N ASN A 514 -41.37 -8.19 -18.11
CA ASN A 514 -42.08 -9.29 -17.43
C ASN A 514 -41.82 -10.68 -18.03
N SER A 515 -41.64 -10.80 -19.36
CA SER A 515 -41.36 -12.08 -20.02
C SER A 515 -39.90 -12.52 -19.83
N THR A 516 -38.96 -11.57 -19.74
CA THR A 516 -37.57 -11.84 -19.36
C THR A 516 -37.47 -12.23 -17.89
N VAL A 517 -38.21 -11.56 -16.99
CA VAL A 517 -38.31 -11.90 -15.56
C VAL A 517 -38.86 -13.32 -15.39
N GLU A 518 -40.01 -13.62 -16.00
CA GLU A 518 -40.62 -14.95 -15.95
C GLU A 518 -39.67 -16.03 -16.49
N ARG A 519 -39.10 -15.84 -17.68
CA ARG A 519 -38.14 -16.78 -18.27
C ARG A 519 -36.93 -17.05 -17.36
N LYS A 520 -36.39 -16.02 -16.70
CA LYS A 520 -35.24 -16.15 -15.79
C LYS A 520 -35.60 -16.85 -14.47
N ILE A 521 -36.82 -16.68 -13.95
CA ILE A 521 -37.28 -17.37 -12.73
C ILE A 521 -37.69 -18.81 -13.02
N GLN A 522 -38.38 -19.07 -14.14
CA GLN A 522 -38.73 -20.43 -14.55
C GLN A 522 -37.47 -21.26 -14.87
N GLY A 523 -36.44 -20.65 -15.47
CA GLY A 523 -35.12 -21.25 -15.65
C GLY A 523 -34.22 -21.30 -14.40
N ALA A 524 -34.68 -20.87 -13.22
CA ALA A 524 -33.88 -20.86 -12.00
C ALA A 524 -33.62 -22.27 -11.44
N TYR A 525 -32.45 -22.49 -10.87
CA TYR A 525 -32.07 -23.71 -10.15
C TYR A 525 -32.71 -23.70 -8.75
N CYS A 526 -33.60 -24.66 -8.50
CA CYS A 526 -34.43 -24.72 -7.28
C CYS A 526 -34.43 -26.12 -6.64
N PRO A 527 -33.27 -26.67 -6.22
CA PRO A 527 -33.18 -28.00 -5.65
C PRO A 527 -33.93 -28.11 -4.31
N ARG A 528 -34.50 -29.29 -4.03
CA ARG A 528 -35.17 -29.59 -2.74
C ARG A 528 -34.19 -29.88 -1.60
N GLU A 529 -32.94 -30.20 -1.90
CA GLU A 529 -31.88 -30.48 -0.92
C GLU A 529 -30.67 -29.57 -1.18
N GLY A 530 -29.91 -29.29 -0.11
CA GLY A 530 -28.82 -28.30 -0.12
C GLY A 530 -29.30 -26.87 0.18
N ASP A 531 -28.35 -25.95 0.32
CA ASP A 531 -28.62 -24.54 0.63
C ASP A 531 -28.44 -23.58 -0.57
N ASP A 532 -27.92 -24.08 -1.71
CA ASP A 532 -27.71 -23.33 -2.96
C ASP A 532 -29.00 -23.10 -3.79
N ASN A 533 -30.13 -22.88 -3.10
CA ASN A 533 -31.43 -22.61 -3.70
C ASN A 533 -31.74 -21.10 -3.66
N GLY A 534 -31.51 -20.42 -4.80
CA GLY A 534 -31.76 -18.98 -4.96
C GLY A 534 -33.22 -18.57 -4.75
N VAL A 535 -34.18 -19.43 -5.11
CA VAL A 535 -35.62 -19.17 -4.96
C VAL A 535 -35.99 -19.16 -3.47
N LEU A 536 -35.65 -20.20 -2.71
CA LEU A 536 -35.88 -20.28 -1.26
C LEU A 536 -35.16 -19.16 -0.50
N ALA A 537 -33.93 -18.83 -0.89
CA ALA A 537 -33.20 -17.73 -0.27
C ALA A 537 -33.91 -16.38 -0.50
N PHE A 538 -34.48 -16.15 -1.68
CA PHE A 538 -35.30 -14.97 -1.96
C PHE A 538 -36.59 -14.94 -1.13
N TYR A 539 -37.21 -16.11 -0.88
CA TYR A 539 -38.33 -16.23 0.05
C TYR A 539 -37.98 -15.81 1.47
N ASN A 540 -36.84 -16.28 2.00
CA ASN A 540 -36.37 -15.97 3.35
C ASN A 540 -35.97 -14.49 3.54
N TYR A 541 -35.25 -13.91 2.57
CA TYR A 541 -34.60 -12.60 2.74
C TYR A 541 -35.38 -11.42 2.15
N VAL A 542 -36.33 -11.65 1.24
CA VAL A 542 -37.11 -10.59 0.58
C VAL A 542 -38.61 -10.74 0.79
N LEU A 543 -39.21 -11.84 0.31
CA LEU A 543 -40.68 -12.01 0.27
C LEU A 543 -41.31 -12.09 1.66
N LEU A 544 -41.02 -13.11 2.46
CA LEU A 544 -41.63 -13.27 3.78
C LEU A 544 -41.39 -12.04 4.69
N PRO A 545 -40.17 -11.45 4.74
CA PRO A 545 -39.95 -10.20 5.47
C PRO A 545 -40.74 -8.99 4.96
N ALA A 546 -41.17 -8.97 3.69
CA ALA A 546 -41.94 -7.87 3.08
C ALA A 546 -43.44 -7.94 3.46
N PHE A 547 -44.02 -9.13 3.54
CA PHE A 547 -45.43 -9.32 3.92
C PHE A 547 -45.66 -9.33 5.43
N ALA A 548 -44.65 -9.74 6.23
CA ALA A 548 -44.71 -9.77 7.69
C ALA A 548 -45.18 -8.42 8.30
N PRO A 549 -46.16 -8.42 9.23
CA PRO A 549 -46.64 -9.57 10.01
C PRO A 549 -47.74 -10.41 9.35
N ASN A 550 -48.18 -10.09 8.13
CA ASN A 550 -49.15 -10.91 7.40
C ASN A 550 -48.45 -12.17 6.85
N ALA A 551 -49.21 -13.25 6.69
CA ALA A 551 -48.72 -14.44 6.00
C ALA A 551 -48.58 -14.20 4.48
N PHE A 552 -47.70 -14.98 3.86
CA PHE A 552 -47.66 -15.14 2.41
C PHE A 552 -48.37 -16.44 2.02
N ASN A 553 -49.32 -16.38 1.10
CA ASN A 553 -50.10 -17.53 0.66
C ASN A 553 -49.41 -18.25 -0.50
N ILE A 554 -49.29 -19.58 -0.43
CA ILE A 554 -48.82 -20.43 -1.54
C ILE A 554 -49.77 -21.61 -1.68
N GLY A 555 -50.44 -21.69 -2.84
CA GLY A 555 -51.45 -22.70 -3.13
C GLY A 555 -52.68 -22.53 -2.22
N ASN A 556 -52.80 -23.39 -1.21
CA ASN A 556 -53.89 -23.37 -0.23
C ASN A 556 -53.38 -23.22 1.22
N LYS A 557 -52.13 -22.78 1.43
CA LYS A 557 -51.53 -22.61 2.76
C LYS A 557 -50.88 -21.24 2.93
N ASP A 558 -51.11 -20.66 4.11
CA ASP A 558 -50.52 -19.41 4.58
C ASP A 558 -49.23 -19.69 5.36
N TYR A 559 -48.15 -18.99 5.03
CA TYR A 559 -46.84 -19.12 5.67
C TYR A 559 -46.45 -17.83 6.40
N PHE A 560 -46.18 -17.94 7.70
CA PHE A 560 -45.69 -16.84 8.53
C PHE A 560 -44.17 -16.89 8.72
N GLU A 561 -43.57 -18.09 8.71
CA GLU A 561 -42.13 -18.30 8.90
C GLU A 561 -41.48 -19.05 7.74
N PHE A 562 -40.21 -18.75 7.47
CA PHE A 562 -39.40 -19.47 6.48
C PHE A 562 -39.08 -20.92 6.89
N SER A 563 -39.06 -21.20 8.20
CA SER A 563 -38.89 -22.53 8.79
C SER A 563 -39.92 -23.52 8.24
N GLU A 564 -41.19 -23.13 8.30
CA GLU A 564 -42.33 -23.88 7.78
C GLU A 564 -42.27 -24.00 6.24
N LEU A 565 -42.01 -22.91 5.53
CA LEU A 565 -41.93 -22.91 4.07
C LEU A 565 -40.82 -23.83 3.54
N LYS A 566 -39.61 -23.79 4.14
CA LYS A 566 -38.51 -24.70 3.78
C LYS A 566 -38.90 -26.15 4.07
N THR A 567 -39.57 -26.43 5.18
CA THR A 567 -39.99 -27.79 5.58
C THR A 567 -41.00 -28.38 4.59
N ASP A 568 -42.08 -27.64 4.27
CA ASP A 568 -43.11 -28.07 3.33
C ASP A 568 -42.57 -28.28 1.90
N PHE A 569 -41.58 -27.51 1.46
CA PHE A 569 -40.92 -27.73 0.15
C PHE A 569 -39.92 -28.90 0.14
N VAL A 570 -39.09 -29.05 1.19
CA VAL A 570 -38.12 -30.16 1.32
C VAL A 570 -38.86 -31.51 1.38
N GLU A 571 -39.92 -31.62 2.18
CA GLU A 571 -40.81 -32.80 2.20
C GLU A 571 -41.64 -32.97 0.92
N GLY A 572 -41.58 -32.01 0.00
CA GLY A 572 -42.21 -32.07 -1.30
C GLY A 572 -43.72 -31.83 -1.33
N ARG A 573 -44.28 -31.26 -0.25
CA ARG A 573 -45.68 -30.83 -0.17
C ARG A 573 -45.99 -29.61 -1.05
N ILE A 574 -44.95 -28.88 -1.48
CA ILE A 574 -45.01 -27.80 -2.47
C ILE A 574 -44.21 -28.20 -3.72
N SER A 575 -44.73 -27.92 -4.91
CA SER A 575 -44.00 -28.11 -6.18
C SER A 575 -43.01 -26.96 -6.47
N GLU A 576 -42.18 -27.12 -7.50
CA GLU A 576 -41.23 -26.08 -7.90
C GLU A 576 -41.94 -24.90 -8.57
N GLU A 577 -42.93 -25.18 -9.41
CA GLU A 577 -43.80 -24.19 -10.05
C GLU A 577 -44.57 -23.38 -9.00
N GLN A 578 -45.08 -24.04 -7.95
CA GLN A 578 -45.80 -23.39 -6.84
C GLN A 578 -44.92 -22.42 -6.03
N LEU A 579 -43.59 -22.59 -5.99
CA LEU A 579 -42.69 -21.56 -5.46
C LEU A 579 -42.37 -20.47 -6.48
N LYS A 580 -42.22 -20.83 -7.76
CA LYS A 580 -41.80 -19.90 -8.82
C LYS A 580 -42.89 -18.93 -9.23
N GLU A 581 -44.14 -19.37 -9.40
CA GLU A 581 -45.25 -18.53 -9.88
C GLU A 581 -45.54 -17.32 -8.96
N PRO A 582 -45.68 -17.45 -7.63
CA PRO A 582 -45.88 -16.28 -6.75
C PRO A 582 -44.67 -15.33 -6.73
N LEU A 583 -43.46 -15.87 -6.92
CA LEU A 583 -42.23 -15.08 -7.04
C LEU A 583 -42.17 -14.28 -8.35
N VAL A 584 -42.59 -14.86 -9.47
CA VAL A 584 -42.75 -14.16 -10.77
C VAL A 584 -43.74 -13.00 -10.61
N ASN A 585 -44.92 -13.27 -10.04
CA ASN A 585 -45.97 -12.27 -9.88
C ASN A 585 -45.51 -11.11 -8.97
N PHE A 586 -44.93 -11.41 -7.80
CA PHE A 586 -44.39 -10.39 -6.91
C PHE A 586 -43.28 -9.55 -7.55
N LEU A 587 -42.36 -10.17 -8.30
CA LEU A 587 -41.28 -9.44 -8.96
C LEU A 587 -41.80 -8.59 -10.12
N ASN A 588 -42.74 -9.07 -10.93
CA ASN A 588 -43.36 -8.28 -11.99
C ASN A 588 -44.11 -7.07 -11.41
N ASP A 589 -44.96 -7.25 -10.39
CA ASP A 589 -45.69 -6.16 -9.72
C ASP A 589 -44.75 -5.11 -9.09
N LEU A 590 -43.58 -5.52 -8.60
CA LEU A 590 -42.59 -4.64 -8.01
C LEU A 590 -41.77 -3.91 -9.09
N LEU A 591 -41.31 -4.61 -10.12
CA LEU A 591 -40.49 -4.05 -11.19
C LEU A 591 -41.30 -3.13 -12.10
N GLU A 592 -42.58 -3.40 -12.35
CA GLU A 592 -43.46 -2.51 -13.12
C GLU A 592 -43.61 -1.13 -12.44
N LYS A 593 -43.70 -1.09 -11.10
CA LYS A 593 -43.67 0.16 -10.32
C LYS A 593 -42.33 0.91 -10.47
N VAL A 594 -41.21 0.17 -10.49
CA VAL A 594 -39.87 0.75 -10.64
C VAL A 594 -39.67 1.30 -12.06
N GLN A 595 -40.03 0.53 -13.09
CA GLN A 595 -40.01 0.94 -14.49
C GLN A 595 -40.86 2.19 -14.71
N LYS A 596 -42.09 2.26 -14.19
CA LYS A 596 -42.97 3.44 -14.27
C LYS A 596 -42.39 4.70 -13.61
N ARG A 597 -41.55 4.57 -12.58
CA ARG A 597 -40.81 5.71 -11.97
C ARG A 597 -39.55 6.07 -12.77
N CYS A 598 -38.94 5.09 -13.43
CA CYS A 598 -37.70 5.21 -14.18
C CYS A 598 -37.85 5.53 -15.68
N ASP A 599 -39.05 5.50 -16.25
CA ASP A 599 -39.28 5.95 -17.64
C ASP A 599 -39.25 7.48 -17.72
N ASN A 600 -38.04 8.02 -17.83
CA ASN A 600 -37.76 9.42 -18.09
C ASN A 600 -36.42 9.56 -18.82
N ASP A 601 -36.25 10.67 -19.54
CA ASP A 601 -35.09 10.88 -20.42
C ASP A 601 -33.76 10.83 -19.66
N MET A 602 -33.71 11.39 -18.44
CA MET A 602 -32.52 11.38 -17.57
C MET A 602 -32.06 9.95 -17.24
N VAL A 603 -32.96 9.03 -16.91
CA VAL A 603 -32.60 7.63 -16.64
C VAL A 603 -32.16 6.92 -17.92
N ARG A 604 -32.85 7.15 -19.05
CA ARG A 604 -32.47 6.53 -20.34
C ARG A 604 -31.09 7.01 -20.80
N GLU A 605 -30.81 8.31 -20.73
CA GLU A 605 -29.50 8.92 -21.01
C GLU A 605 -28.40 8.42 -20.05
N ALA A 606 -28.70 8.30 -18.75
CA ALA A 606 -27.76 7.78 -17.76
C ALA A 606 -27.41 6.30 -18.00
N VAL A 607 -28.37 5.48 -18.46
CA VAL A 607 -28.12 4.07 -18.84
C VAL A 607 -27.29 3.98 -20.12
N GLU A 608 -27.59 4.79 -21.14
CA GLU A 608 -26.82 4.84 -22.39
C GLU A 608 -25.37 5.25 -22.12
N LYS A 609 -25.16 6.43 -21.50
CA LYS A 609 -23.84 6.98 -21.25
C LYS A 609 -23.05 6.27 -20.14
N GLY A 610 -23.73 5.63 -19.19
CA GLY A 610 -23.11 4.88 -18.10
C GLY A 610 -22.66 3.46 -18.47
N TYR A 611 -23.25 2.86 -19.52
CA TYR A 611 -22.98 1.47 -19.91
C TYR A 611 -22.54 1.27 -21.37
N GLN A 612 -22.28 2.37 -22.11
CA GLN A 612 -21.51 2.33 -23.36
C GLN A 612 -20.15 1.64 -23.20
N GLN A 613 -19.63 1.06 -24.29
CA GLN A 613 -18.27 0.53 -24.30
C GLN A 613 -17.25 1.67 -24.39
N VAL A 614 -16.43 1.82 -23.36
CA VAL A 614 -15.23 2.68 -23.40
C VAL A 614 -14.08 1.83 -23.94
N PRO A 615 -13.39 2.25 -25.02
CA PRO A 615 -12.23 1.51 -25.52
C PRO A 615 -11.14 1.48 -24.45
N ALA A 616 -10.37 0.38 -24.40
CA ALA A 616 -9.26 0.25 -23.46
C ALA A 616 -8.33 1.47 -23.57
N ARG A 617 -8.04 2.12 -22.42
CA ARG A 617 -7.33 3.41 -22.37
C ARG A 617 -5.85 3.22 -22.73
N VAL A 618 -5.56 3.14 -24.03
CA VAL A 618 -4.21 3.17 -24.58
C VAL A 618 -3.54 4.45 -24.11
N VAL A 619 -2.53 4.32 -23.26
CA VAL A 619 -1.73 5.44 -22.77
C VAL A 619 -0.81 5.89 -23.91
N LYS A 620 -1.37 6.66 -24.85
CA LYS A 620 -0.57 7.38 -25.83
C LYS A 620 0.22 8.46 -25.10
N ILE A 621 1.54 8.31 -25.10
CA ILE A 621 2.45 9.46 -24.90
C ILE A 621 2.04 10.52 -25.94
N PRO A 622 1.84 11.80 -25.56
CA PRO A 622 1.49 12.84 -26.52
C PRO A 622 2.50 12.87 -27.67
N GLU A 623 2.02 12.96 -28.91
CA GLU A 623 2.89 12.99 -30.10
C GLU A 623 3.86 14.17 -30.00
N ARG A 624 5.16 13.86 -30.01
CA ARG A 624 6.23 14.83 -29.76
C ARG A 624 6.88 15.25 -31.09
N PRO A 625 6.70 16.49 -31.56
CA PRO A 625 7.38 16.97 -32.75
C PRO A 625 8.90 17.03 -32.51
N GLU A 626 9.67 16.56 -33.49
CA GLU A 626 11.13 16.45 -33.37
C GLU A 626 11.80 17.83 -33.18
N ILE A 627 12.70 17.95 -32.19
CA ILE A 627 13.33 19.22 -31.82
C ILE A 627 14.75 19.30 -32.37
N SER A 628 14.86 19.87 -33.57
CA SER A 628 16.14 20.36 -34.09
C SER A 628 16.72 21.45 -33.18
N LEU A 629 17.99 21.35 -32.84
CA LEU A 629 18.77 22.38 -32.17
C LEU A 629 19.80 22.98 -33.14
N ASN A 630 20.19 24.23 -32.95
CA ASN A 630 21.34 24.81 -33.64
C ASN A 630 22.68 24.42 -32.97
N GLU A 631 23.82 24.79 -33.55
CA GLU A 631 25.15 24.44 -33.02
C GLU A 631 25.40 24.97 -31.60
N GLU A 632 24.95 26.18 -31.27
CA GLU A 632 25.11 26.77 -29.94
C GLU A 632 24.21 26.06 -28.90
N GLU A 633 22.96 25.78 -29.27
CA GLU A 633 22.01 25.01 -28.47
C GLU A 633 22.48 23.57 -28.23
N THR A 634 23.06 22.93 -29.26
CA THR A 634 23.62 21.58 -29.19
C THR A 634 24.83 21.55 -28.26
N LYS A 635 25.75 22.51 -28.41
CA LYS A 635 26.89 22.67 -27.50
C LYS A 635 26.46 22.99 -26.07
N LYS A 636 25.35 23.71 -25.86
CA LYS A 636 24.76 23.91 -24.53
C LYS A 636 24.19 22.62 -23.95
N LEU A 637 23.50 21.80 -24.75
CA LEU A 637 23.01 20.48 -24.36
C LEU A 637 24.18 19.56 -23.96
N GLU A 638 25.19 19.43 -24.81
CA GLU A 638 26.39 18.64 -24.55
C GLU A 638 27.06 19.04 -23.23
N ASN A 639 27.29 20.34 -23.00
CA ASN A 639 27.89 20.80 -21.75
C ASN A 639 26.96 20.65 -20.53
N ALA A 640 25.63 20.74 -20.70
CA ALA A 640 24.67 20.49 -19.63
C ALA A 640 24.62 19.01 -19.21
N LEU A 641 24.89 18.09 -20.14
CA LEU A 641 24.93 16.63 -19.90
C LEU A 641 26.34 16.09 -19.60
N LYS A 642 27.41 16.85 -19.90
CA LYS A 642 28.81 16.43 -19.72
C LYS A 642 29.17 16.09 -18.27
N GLY A 643 29.69 14.89 -18.05
CA GLY A 643 30.18 14.41 -16.76
C GLY A 643 29.44 13.16 -16.30
N GLU A 644 29.48 12.90 -14.99
CA GLU A 644 28.81 11.75 -14.35
C GLU A 644 27.32 12.07 -14.08
N ALA A 645 26.59 12.44 -15.14
CA ALA A 645 25.18 12.82 -15.11
C ALA A 645 24.35 11.93 -16.06
N GLU A 646 23.38 11.19 -15.51
CA GLU A 646 22.56 10.23 -16.25
C GLU A 646 21.20 10.86 -16.61
N VAL A 647 20.86 10.89 -17.91
CA VAL A 647 19.51 11.22 -18.37
C VAL A 647 18.66 9.95 -18.31
N VAL A 648 17.65 9.95 -17.43
CA VAL A 648 16.88 8.73 -17.15
C VAL A 648 16.10 8.30 -18.40
N GLY A 649 16.40 7.09 -18.89
CA GLY A 649 15.77 6.55 -20.11
C GLY A 649 16.11 7.28 -21.41
N GLY A 650 17.08 8.21 -21.41
CA GLY A 650 17.43 9.03 -22.58
C GLY A 650 16.42 10.14 -22.91
N GLU A 651 15.43 10.40 -22.05
CA GLU A 651 14.30 11.31 -22.28
C GLU A 651 14.69 12.83 -22.16
N ASP A 652 15.58 13.31 -23.03
CA ASP A 652 16.08 14.70 -23.03
C ASP A 652 15.14 15.74 -23.70
N TYR A 653 13.97 15.30 -24.17
CA TYR A 653 13.05 16.09 -24.98
C TYR A 653 12.64 17.44 -24.34
N ALA A 654 12.31 17.46 -23.05
CA ALA A 654 11.90 18.67 -22.37
C ALA A 654 13.06 19.66 -22.20
N LEU A 655 14.28 19.16 -21.95
CA LEU A 655 15.50 19.97 -21.96
C LEU A 655 15.78 20.56 -23.35
N ARG A 656 15.63 19.79 -24.45
CA ARG A 656 15.73 20.33 -25.83
C ARG A 656 14.71 21.44 -26.08
N ALA A 657 13.46 21.24 -25.65
CA ALA A 657 12.41 22.25 -25.76
C ALA A 657 12.74 23.53 -24.96
N ALA A 658 13.33 23.40 -23.78
CA ALA A 658 13.72 24.51 -22.92
C ALA A 658 14.92 25.31 -23.45
N LEU A 659 15.94 24.61 -23.98
CA LEU A 659 17.08 25.25 -24.65
C LEU A 659 16.63 26.13 -25.82
N LYS A 660 15.70 25.63 -26.64
CA LYS A 660 15.13 26.36 -27.79
C LYS A 660 14.22 27.54 -27.39
N LYS A 661 13.70 27.56 -26.16
CA LYS A 661 13.04 28.74 -25.55
C LYS A 661 14.04 29.73 -24.94
N ASN A 662 15.33 29.37 -24.86
CA ASN A 662 16.39 30.07 -24.10
C ASN A 662 16.00 30.37 -22.63
N LYS A 663 15.24 29.47 -22.01
CA LYS A 663 14.91 29.50 -20.56
C LYS A 663 14.59 28.08 -20.11
N ILE A 664 15.26 27.62 -19.05
CA ILE A 664 15.10 26.28 -18.48
C ILE A 664 14.53 26.42 -17.07
N SER A 665 13.34 25.89 -16.84
CA SER A 665 12.81 25.71 -15.49
C SER A 665 13.32 24.38 -14.90
N VAL A 666 13.92 24.44 -13.71
CA VAL A 666 14.57 23.31 -13.05
C VAL A 666 13.93 23.08 -11.69
N LEU A 667 13.44 21.87 -11.45
CA LEU A 667 13.02 21.39 -10.15
C LEU A 667 14.15 20.58 -9.51
N TYR A 668 14.62 20.99 -8.33
CA TYR A 668 15.28 20.10 -7.39
C TYR A 668 14.30 19.76 -6.26
N ALA A 669 13.85 18.51 -6.20
CA ALA A 669 12.94 18.03 -5.16
C ALA A 669 13.73 17.29 -4.05
N LEU A 670 13.53 17.71 -2.80
CA LEU A 670 14.08 17.12 -1.60
C LEU A 670 12.95 16.61 -0.70
N HIS A 671 13.25 15.53 0.02
CA HIS A 671 12.40 15.00 1.08
C HIS A 671 13.02 15.34 2.44
N ALA A 672 12.26 15.82 3.43
CA ALA A 672 12.80 16.13 4.77
C ALA A 672 13.07 14.87 5.64
N LYS A 673 13.75 13.88 5.06
CA LYS A 673 14.08 12.58 5.65
C LYS A 673 15.32 12.69 6.52
N GLY A 674 15.15 12.53 7.84
CA GLY A 674 16.24 12.67 8.80
C GLY A 674 16.95 14.03 8.74
N LYS A 675 18.27 14.05 8.96
CA LYS A 675 19.09 15.28 8.95
C LYS A 675 19.46 15.74 7.53
N PHE A 676 19.63 17.04 7.34
CA PHE A 676 20.23 17.60 6.14
C PHE A 676 21.75 17.32 6.13
N HIS A 677 22.17 16.35 5.32
CA HIS A 677 23.57 15.94 5.18
C HIS A 677 24.20 16.42 3.87
N LEU A 678 25.53 16.41 3.78
CA LEU A 678 26.33 17.00 2.71
C LEU A 678 25.95 16.52 1.30
N GLY A 679 25.55 15.24 1.14
CA GLY A 679 25.09 14.67 -0.13
C GLY A 679 23.93 15.41 -0.81
N TYR A 680 23.06 16.13 -0.07
CA TYR A 680 22.01 16.99 -0.66
C TYR A 680 22.56 18.20 -1.43
N LEU A 681 23.87 18.45 -1.41
CA LEU A 681 24.49 19.52 -2.18
C LEU A 681 24.74 19.14 -3.64
N MET A 682 24.84 17.86 -4.00
CA MET A 682 25.28 17.44 -5.35
C MET A 682 24.39 18.00 -6.49
N PRO A 683 23.04 17.96 -6.41
CA PRO A 683 22.20 18.60 -7.42
C PRO A 683 22.36 20.13 -7.47
N LEU A 684 22.65 20.78 -6.34
CA LEU A 684 22.88 22.23 -6.27
C LEU A 684 24.23 22.64 -6.87
N LEU A 685 25.29 21.81 -6.74
CA LEU A 685 26.55 22.01 -7.45
C LEU A 685 26.34 21.91 -8.96
N ARG A 686 25.56 20.92 -9.44
CA ARG A 686 25.27 20.78 -10.87
C ARG A 686 24.41 21.93 -11.43
N ILE A 687 23.40 22.38 -10.67
CA ILE A 687 22.65 23.60 -11.00
C ILE A 687 23.58 24.83 -11.05
N LYS A 688 24.57 24.91 -10.15
CA LYS A 688 25.59 25.97 -10.19
C LYS A 688 26.47 25.88 -11.45
N GLU A 689 26.97 24.70 -11.82
CA GLU A 689 27.74 24.51 -13.05
C GLU A 689 26.96 25.01 -14.28
N TRP A 690 25.68 24.66 -14.38
CA TRP A 690 24.79 25.17 -15.43
C TRP A 690 24.59 26.70 -15.39
N ALA A 691 24.50 27.29 -14.20
CA ALA A 691 24.40 28.73 -14.02
C ALA A 691 25.71 29.48 -14.38
N ASP A 692 26.86 28.90 -14.04
CA ASP A 692 28.21 29.42 -14.34
C ASP A 692 28.55 29.23 -15.84
N LEU A 693 28.02 28.19 -16.50
CA LEU A 693 28.00 28.00 -17.97
C LEU A 693 27.11 29.00 -18.72
N GLY A 694 26.41 29.89 -18.01
CA GLY A 694 25.58 30.94 -18.61
C GLY A 694 24.19 30.49 -19.04
N LEU A 695 23.69 29.32 -18.59
CA LEU A 695 22.31 28.93 -18.88
C LEU A 695 21.31 29.81 -18.12
N ASN A 696 20.20 30.13 -18.80
CA ASN A 696 19.11 30.94 -18.26
C ASN A 696 18.16 30.05 -17.44
N LEU A 697 18.44 29.92 -16.15
CA LEU A 697 17.73 29.01 -15.24
C LEU A 697 16.71 29.74 -14.36
N GLU A 698 15.53 29.14 -14.22
CA GLU A 698 14.57 29.42 -13.15
C GLU A 698 14.46 28.17 -12.26
N ILE A 699 14.93 28.25 -11.01
CA ILE A 699 15.17 27.06 -10.18
C ILE A 699 14.15 27.03 -9.03
N THR A 700 13.34 25.98 -8.96
CA THR A 700 12.49 25.67 -7.81
C THR A 700 13.15 24.59 -6.98
N ILE A 701 13.47 24.90 -5.72
CA ILE A 701 14.00 23.95 -4.74
C ILE A 701 12.85 23.59 -3.80
N LEU A 702 12.27 22.41 -3.98
CA LEU A 702 11.07 21.97 -3.28
C LEU A 702 11.44 21.05 -2.11
N VAL A 703 11.02 21.39 -0.89
CA VAL A 703 11.16 20.54 0.29
C VAL A 703 9.79 19.97 0.65
N SER A 704 9.58 18.67 0.42
CA SER A 704 8.31 18.02 0.76
C SER A 704 8.35 17.32 2.13
N GLU A 705 7.29 17.52 2.90
CA GLU A 705 7.06 16.85 4.17
C GLU A 705 6.39 15.48 4.04
N MET A 706 5.61 15.25 2.97
CA MET A 706 4.76 14.06 2.89
C MET A 706 5.52 12.83 2.42
N GLU A 707 6.38 12.94 1.41
CA GLU A 707 7.32 11.87 1.03
C GLU A 707 8.28 11.49 2.18
N GLY A 708 8.53 12.42 3.11
CA GLY A 708 9.30 12.15 4.34
C GLY A 708 8.49 11.44 5.43
N PHE A 709 7.18 11.71 5.52
CA PHE A 709 6.26 11.06 6.47
C PHE A 709 5.85 9.66 5.99
N LEU A 710 5.60 9.50 4.69
CA LEU A 710 5.13 8.26 4.08
C LEU A 710 6.23 7.19 3.99
N ASP A 711 7.49 7.61 3.91
CA ASP A 711 8.66 6.72 4.02
C ASP A 711 8.91 6.31 5.48
N GLU A 712 8.13 5.34 5.97
CA GLU A 712 8.25 4.70 7.30
C GLU A 712 8.36 5.69 8.48
N GLU A 713 7.57 6.77 8.46
CA GLU A 713 7.58 7.89 9.43
C GLU A 713 8.97 8.49 9.74
N LYS A 714 9.93 8.39 8.79
CA LYS A 714 11.27 9.02 8.89
C LYS A 714 11.17 10.53 9.17
N LEU A 715 10.05 11.17 8.83
CA LEU A 715 9.59 12.45 9.35
C LEU A 715 8.24 12.29 10.10
N PRO A 716 8.22 12.29 11.45
CA PRO A 716 6.98 12.19 12.22
C PRO A 716 5.99 13.33 11.94
N TRP A 717 4.68 13.02 11.97
CA TRP A 717 3.58 13.94 11.64
C TRP A 717 3.68 15.32 12.32
N ASN A 718 4.11 15.34 13.59
CA ASN A 718 4.23 16.55 14.42
C ASN A 718 5.57 17.29 14.28
N ALA A 719 6.56 16.74 13.56
CA ALA A 719 7.87 17.35 13.34
C ALA A 719 8.01 18.02 11.96
N ARG A 720 7.03 17.80 11.06
CA ARG A 720 7.07 18.23 9.65
C ARG A 720 7.41 19.70 9.45
N GLU A 721 6.58 20.59 9.97
CA GLU A 721 6.74 22.05 9.80
C GLU A 721 8.11 22.51 10.30
N ALA A 722 8.51 22.09 11.50
CA ALA A 722 9.81 22.43 12.08
C ALA A 722 10.99 21.93 11.25
N ARG A 723 10.94 20.70 10.71
CA ARG A 723 12.03 20.15 9.92
C ARG A 723 12.09 20.72 8.51
N VAL A 724 10.96 20.97 7.87
CA VAL A 724 10.91 21.64 6.56
C VAL A 724 11.43 23.06 6.67
N ASN A 725 11.01 23.82 7.70
CA ASN A 725 11.53 25.17 7.93
C ASN A 725 13.05 25.17 8.19
N LEU A 726 13.59 24.14 8.86
CA LEU A 726 15.04 23.96 9.03
C LEU A 726 15.75 23.62 7.70
N PHE A 727 15.18 22.73 6.89
CA PHE A 727 15.73 22.41 5.56
C PHE A 727 15.72 23.64 4.66
N ILE A 728 14.65 24.45 4.69
CA ILE A 728 14.54 25.71 3.93
C ILE A 728 15.64 26.68 4.34
N GLN A 729 15.86 26.94 5.63
CA GLN A 729 16.92 27.86 6.10
C GLN A 729 18.32 27.44 5.62
N ILE A 730 18.62 26.13 5.65
CA ILE A 730 19.90 25.60 5.15
C ILE A 730 20.00 25.80 3.63
N LEU A 731 18.93 25.51 2.89
CA LEU A 731 18.88 25.65 1.43
C LEU A 731 18.94 27.12 0.96
N GLU A 732 18.33 28.06 1.69
CA GLU A 732 18.43 29.50 1.43
C GLU A 732 19.88 29.99 1.61
N GLY A 733 20.53 29.57 2.71
CA GLY A 733 21.96 29.84 2.94
C GLY A 733 22.86 29.23 1.85
N LEU A 734 22.53 28.03 1.36
CA LEU A 734 23.24 27.38 0.26
C LEU A 734 23.03 28.08 -1.10
N VAL A 735 21.79 28.46 -1.44
CA VAL A 735 21.47 29.25 -2.63
C VAL A 735 22.30 30.53 -2.67
N LYS A 736 22.39 31.23 -1.52
CA LYS A 736 23.22 32.41 -1.38
C LYS A 736 24.71 32.10 -1.53
N LYS A 737 25.21 31.11 -0.79
CA LYS A 737 26.62 30.69 -0.81
C LYS A 737 27.12 30.27 -2.20
N LEU A 738 26.24 29.72 -3.04
CA LEU A 738 26.55 29.26 -4.40
C LEU A 738 26.40 30.36 -5.47
N GLY A 739 25.84 31.52 -5.13
CA GLY A 739 25.57 32.62 -6.08
C GLY A 739 24.32 32.41 -6.93
N LEU A 740 23.33 31.66 -6.42
CA LEU A 740 22.07 31.33 -7.11
C LEU A 740 20.90 32.27 -6.71
N GLU A 741 21.16 33.33 -5.92
CA GLU A 741 20.17 34.34 -5.57
C GLU A 741 19.50 34.96 -6.81
N GLY A 742 18.19 35.21 -6.74
CA GLY A 742 17.41 35.73 -7.86
C GLY A 742 17.13 34.72 -9.00
N LYS A 743 17.91 33.65 -9.15
CA LYS A 743 17.61 32.50 -10.03
C LYS A 743 16.84 31.39 -9.30
N ALA A 744 17.11 31.17 -8.02
CA ALA A 744 16.54 30.08 -7.24
C ALA A 744 15.53 30.52 -6.18
N LYS A 745 14.50 29.70 -5.99
CA LYS A 745 13.42 29.87 -5.01
C LYS A 745 13.25 28.59 -4.21
N VAL A 746 13.44 28.67 -2.89
CA VAL A 746 13.20 27.54 -1.97
C VAL A 746 11.74 27.58 -1.52
N LEU A 747 11.07 26.43 -1.48
CA LEU A 747 9.65 26.30 -1.10
C LEU A 747 9.38 25.01 -0.31
N PRO A 748 8.46 25.04 0.68
CA PRO A 748 7.81 23.83 1.17
C PRO A 748 6.77 23.34 0.14
N ALA A 749 6.48 22.04 0.09
CA ALA A 749 5.40 21.50 -0.75
C ALA A 749 4.03 22.13 -0.41
N THR A 750 3.79 22.48 0.86
CA THR A 750 2.61 23.23 1.32
C THR A 750 2.40 24.59 0.67
N ALA A 751 3.41 25.19 0.02
CA ALA A 751 3.30 26.45 -0.70
C ALA A 751 2.99 26.29 -2.21
N LEU A 752 2.87 25.07 -2.72
CA LEU A 752 2.42 24.84 -4.10
C LEU A 752 0.91 25.06 -4.22
N SER A 753 0.51 25.85 -5.23
CA SER A 753 -0.90 26.01 -5.57
C SER A 753 -1.48 24.66 -6.01
N GLY A 754 -2.61 24.26 -5.43
CA GLY A 754 -3.23 22.96 -5.70
C GLY A 754 -2.70 21.78 -4.86
N TYR A 755 -1.76 21.98 -3.93
CA TYR A 755 -1.27 20.88 -3.09
C TYR A 755 -2.35 20.33 -2.14
N PHE A 756 -2.75 19.08 -2.39
CA PHE A 756 -3.97 18.46 -1.84
C PHE A 756 -5.26 19.24 -2.13
N SER A 757 -5.40 19.81 -3.34
CA SER A 757 -6.72 20.10 -3.91
C SER A 757 -7.43 18.79 -4.31
N SER A 758 -8.74 18.87 -4.55
CA SER A 758 -9.52 17.70 -5.00
C SER A 758 -9.01 17.10 -6.30
N ASP A 759 -8.48 17.91 -7.23
CA ASP A 759 -7.85 17.43 -8.47
C ASP A 759 -6.53 16.69 -8.21
N TYR A 760 -5.69 17.22 -7.31
CA TYR A 760 -4.44 16.57 -6.90
C TYR A 760 -4.70 15.21 -6.24
N VAL A 761 -5.71 15.15 -5.36
CA VAL A 761 -6.13 13.92 -4.68
C VAL A 761 -6.77 12.93 -5.67
N LEU A 762 -7.59 13.41 -6.60
CA LEU A 762 -8.16 12.59 -7.66
C LEU A 762 -7.06 12.00 -8.57
N ASP A 763 -6.05 12.80 -8.94
CA ASP A 763 -4.94 12.33 -9.75
C ASP A 763 -4.01 11.38 -8.98
N MET A 764 -3.88 11.51 -7.65
CA MET A 764 -3.25 10.48 -6.79
C MET A 764 -3.97 9.13 -6.90
N TYR A 765 -5.31 9.12 -6.87
CA TYR A 765 -6.08 7.89 -7.05
C TYR A 765 -5.96 7.34 -8.49
N LYS A 766 -5.93 8.19 -9.53
CA LYS A 766 -5.64 7.75 -10.91
C LYS A 766 -4.26 7.12 -11.04
N LEU A 767 -3.24 7.69 -10.39
CA LEU A 767 -1.90 7.13 -10.37
C LEU A 767 -1.87 5.75 -9.70
N ALA A 768 -2.51 5.60 -8.53
CA ALA A 768 -2.63 4.33 -7.83
C ALA A 768 -3.38 3.25 -8.66
N SER A 769 -4.29 3.66 -9.55
CA SER A 769 -4.96 2.78 -10.53
C SER A 769 -4.17 2.57 -11.83
N SER A 770 -2.92 3.04 -11.93
CA SER A 770 -2.05 2.92 -13.12
C SER A 770 -0.69 2.25 -12.88
N VAL A 771 -0.43 1.82 -11.64
CA VAL A 771 0.83 1.20 -11.19
C VAL A 771 0.53 -0.08 -10.42
N THR A 772 1.35 -1.12 -10.59
CA THR A 772 1.21 -2.34 -9.78
C THR A 772 1.73 -2.12 -8.36
N ARG A 773 1.38 -3.01 -7.44
CA ARG A 773 1.88 -2.99 -6.06
C ARG A 773 3.41 -3.09 -6.03
N ASP A 774 3.97 -3.96 -6.86
CA ASP A 774 5.41 -4.25 -6.89
C ASP A 774 6.19 -3.07 -7.50
N GLU A 775 5.73 -2.51 -8.63
CA GLU A 775 6.30 -1.29 -9.22
C GLU A 775 6.32 -0.10 -8.26
N SER A 776 5.29 0.03 -7.42
CA SER A 776 5.20 1.12 -6.45
C SER A 776 6.12 0.96 -5.23
N SER A 777 6.62 -0.24 -4.96
CA SER A 777 7.32 -0.59 -3.71
C SER A 777 8.81 -0.26 -3.73
N ILE A 778 9.13 0.99 -4.11
CA ILE A 778 10.50 1.52 -4.23
C ILE A 778 11.10 1.92 -2.87
N CYS A 779 10.27 2.15 -1.84
CA CYS A 779 10.75 2.43 -0.48
C CYS A 779 10.79 1.16 0.36
N GLU A 780 11.94 0.92 1.01
CA GLU A 780 12.09 -0.10 2.07
C GLU A 780 11.02 0.07 3.16
N GLY A 781 10.31 -1.00 3.50
CA GLY A 781 9.31 -0.95 4.55
C GLY A 781 8.35 -2.14 4.55
N SER A 782 7.28 -1.98 5.33
CA SER A 782 6.11 -2.86 5.33
C SER A 782 4.78 -2.11 5.43
N ALA A 783 4.82 -0.82 5.82
CA ALA A 783 3.68 0.07 5.77
C ALA A 783 3.23 0.35 4.32
N LEU A 784 1.92 0.49 4.12
CA LEU A 784 1.36 0.83 2.80
C LEU A 784 1.77 2.24 2.33
N SER A 785 2.17 3.12 3.24
CA SER A 785 2.60 4.48 2.94
C SER A 785 3.83 4.55 2.03
N GLY A 786 4.76 3.58 2.12
CA GLY A 786 5.97 3.55 1.29
C GLY A 786 5.66 3.54 -0.21
N SER A 787 4.62 2.79 -0.59
CA SER A 787 4.11 2.71 -1.97
C SER A 787 3.52 4.02 -2.51
N LEU A 788 3.21 4.99 -1.65
CA LEU A 788 2.65 6.29 -2.05
C LEU A 788 3.72 7.37 -2.27
N VAL A 789 4.97 7.15 -1.83
CA VAL A 789 6.06 8.15 -1.92
C VAL A 789 6.28 8.60 -3.36
N SER A 790 6.37 7.66 -4.31
CA SER A 790 6.60 7.95 -5.73
C SER A 790 5.41 8.64 -6.42
N LEU A 791 4.19 8.44 -5.91
CA LEU A 791 2.98 9.10 -6.43
C LEU A 791 2.98 10.58 -6.02
N ILE A 792 3.19 10.88 -4.73
CA ILE A 792 3.27 12.26 -4.23
C ILE A 792 4.45 13.00 -4.88
N TYR A 793 5.61 12.35 -5.04
CA TYR A 793 6.76 12.88 -5.78
C TYR A 793 6.42 13.27 -7.23
N SER A 794 5.71 12.39 -7.96
CA SER A 794 5.30 12.65 -9.35
C SER A 794 4.26 13.77 -9.46
N LEU A 795 3.30 13.84 -8.53
CA LEU A 795 2.31 14.92 -8.48
C LEU A 795 2.94 16.26 -8.10
N ASN A 796 3.95 16.26 -7.21
CA ASN A 796 4.72 17.44 -6.86
C ASN A 796 5.51 17.97 -8.07
N ALA A 797 6.16 17.08 -8.83
CA ALA A 797 6.81 17.45 -10.08
C ALA A 797 5.82 18.01 -11.11
N ARG A 798 4.62 17.43 -11.22
CA ARG A 798 3.55 17.93 -12.10
C ARG A 798 2.99 19.30 -11.67
N LEU A 799 2.82 19.57 -10.37
CA LEU A 799 2.39 20.88 -9.88
C LEU A 799 3.41 21.98 -10.15
N VAL A 800 4.71 21.67 -10.08
CA VAL A 800 5.77 22.63 -10.43
C VAL A 800 5.89 22.81 -11.95
N ASN A 801 5.64 21.76 -12.73
CA ASN A 801 5.69 21.77 -14.21
C ASN A 801 7.02 22.34 -14.75
N ALA A 802 8.14 21.84 -14.21
CA ALA A 802 9.48 22.19 -14.69
C ALA A 802 9.83 21.49 -16.02
N ASP A 803 10.77 22.05 -16.79
CA ASP A 803 11.32 21.39 -17.97
C ASP A 803 12.33 20.28 -17.56
N VAL A 804 13.05 20.47 -16.45
CA VAL A 804 14.07 19.54 -15.92
C VAL A 804 13.78 19.19 -14.45
N LEU A 805 13.95 17.91 -14.09
CA LEU A 805 13.94 17.41 -12.72
C LEU A 805 15.33 16.86 -12.38
N ILE A 806 16.04 17.46 -11.44
CA ILE A 806 17.38 17.01 -11.03
C ILE A 806 17.35 16.38 -9.63
N SER A 807 18.03 15.24 -9.47
CA SER A 807 18.11 14.49 -8.23
C SER A 807 19.46 13.78 -8.09
N GLY A 808 19.73 13.18 -6.92
CA GLY A 808 20.79 12.18 -6.80
C GLY A 808 20.46 10.92 -7.61
N LYS A 809 21.50 10.15 -7.97
CA LYS A 809 21.40 8.84 -8.62
C LYS A 809 20.70 7.78 -7.75
N ASP A 810 20.66 8.00 -6.45
CA ASP A 810 19.88 7.19 -5.51
C ASP A 810 18.35 7.35 -5.63
N GLU A 811 17.88 8.29 -6.47
CA GLU A 811 16.47 8.48 -6.81
C GLU A 811 16.12 7.94 -8.22
N LEU A 812 17.03 7.19 -8.86
CA LEU A 812 16.89 6.69 -10.23
C LEU A 812 15.62 5.86 -10.47
N ASP A 813 15.31 4.88 -9.62
CA ASP A 813 14.09 4.06 -9.80
C ASP A 813 12.80 4.89 -9.61
N LYS A 814 12.79 5.90 -8.72
CA LYS A 814 11.65 6.83 -8.61
C LYS A 814 11.49 7.68 -9.85
N ASN A 815 12.59 8.15 -10.44
CA ASN A 815 12.56 8.90 -11.70
C ASN A 815 12.07 8.03 -12.87
N LYS A 816 12.51 6.76 -12.95
CA LYS A 816 12.01 5.79 -13.94
C LYS A 816 10.49 5.57 -13.79
N LEU A 817 9.99 5.40 -12.57
CA LEU A 817 8.54 5.28 -12.34
C LEU A 817 7.77 6.58 -12.62
N LEU A 818 8.36 7.75 -12.32
CA LEU A 818 7.74 9.07 -12.58
C LEU A 818 7.44 9.27 -14.08
N ILE A 819 8.28 8.78 -14.99
CA ILE A 819 8.01 8.80 -16.44
C ILE A 819 6.71 8.04 -16.76
N LYS A 820 6.54 6.83 -16.23
CA LYS A 820 5.32 6.01 -16.39
C LYS A 820 4.07 6.69 -15.79
N LEU A 821 4.21 7.25 -14.59
CA LEU A 821 3.11 7.94 -13.88
C LEU A 821 2.68 9.23 -14.59
N MET A 822 3.62 10.02 -15.10
CA MET A 822 3.30 11.21 -15.92
C MET A 822 2.60 10.83 -17.22
N ALA A 823 3.05 9.76 -17.89
CA ALA A 823 2.42 9.25 -19.10
C ALA A 823 0.96 8.78 -18.85
N SER A 824 0.67 8.06 -17.75
CA SER A 824 -0.70 7.59 -17.44
C SER A 824 -1.71 8.73 -17.15
N LEU A 825 -1.19 9.90 -16.76
CA LEU A 825 -1.95 11.16 -16.65
C LEU A 825 -2.05 11.93 -17.97
N GLY A 826 -1.47 11.44 -19.07
CA GLY A 826 -1.41 12.12 -20.37
C GLY A 826 -0.45 13.31 -20.42
N CYS A 827 0.48 13.41 -19.47
CA CYS A 827 1.43 14.51 -19.35
C CYS A 827 2.78 14.16 -19.97
N CYS A 828 3.45 15.14 -20.58
CA CYS A 828 4.88 15.00 -20.86
C CYS A 828 5.63 15.04 -19.51
N PRO A 829 6.53 14.08 -19.22
CA PRO A 829 7.43 14.20 -18.07
C PRO A 829 8.44 15.35 -18.28
N PRO A 830 9.02 15.91 -17.20
CA PRO A 830 10.26 16.67 -17.29
C PRO A 830 11.40 15.75 -17.76
N THR A 831 12.51 16.31 -18.24
CA THR A 831 13.75 15.55 -18.43
C THR A 831 14.37 15.29 -17.06
N GLN A 832 14.49 14.04 -16.64
CA GLN A 832 15.11 13.69 -15.36
C GLN A 832 16.63 13.53 -15.52
N ILE A 833 17.39 14.20 -14.65
CA ILE A 833 18.85 14.14 -14.60
C ILE A 833 19.29 13.68 -13.22
N CYS A 834 19.88 12.49 -13.16
CA CYS A 834 20.50 11.93 -11.97
C CYS A 834 21.98 12.34 -11.91
N VAL A 835 22.43 12.89 -10.78
CA VAL A 835 23.86 13.17 -10.52
C VAL A 835 24.42 12.23 -9.47
N GLU A 836 25.71 11.92 -9.53
CA GLU A 836 26.35 11.02 -8.55
C GLU A 836 26.20 11.51 -7.10
N THR A 837 26.01 10.55 -6.20
CA THR A 837 25.75 10.80 -4.78
C THR A 837 27.03 10.70 -3.96
N LEU A 838 27.31 11.73 -3.17
CA LEU A 838 28.46 11.73 -2.25
C LEU A 838 28.33 10.62 -1.20
N SER A 839 29.41 9.87 -0.98
CA SER A 839 29.50 8.82 0.03
C SER A 839 29.50 9.39 1.45
N GLY A 840 29.18 8.56 2.44
CA GLY A 840 29.47 8.80 3.85
C GLY A 840 30.92 8.48 4.15
N CYS A 841 31.38 8.85 5.35
CA CYS A 841 32.72 8.50 5.83
C CYS A 841 32.96 6.99 6.03
N ASP A 842 31.99 6.11 5.74
CA ASP A 842 32.13 4.65 5.63
C ASP A 842 32.31 4.15 4.17
N GLY A 843 32.38 5.05 3.19
CA GLY A 843 32.47 4.71 1.76
C GLY A 843 31.16 4.19 1.15
N LYS A 844 30.05 4.27 1.88
CA LYS A 844 28.70 3.85 1.44
C LYS A 844 27.84 5.07 1.14
N LYS A 845 26.64 4.90 0.59
CA LYS A 845 25.68 6.01 0.40
C LYS A 845 25.50 6.82 1.69
N MET A 846 25.74 8.14 1.65
CA MET A 846 25.48 9.01 2.80
C MET A 846 23.99 8.99 3.16
N THR A 847 23.66 8.60 4.40
CA THR A 847 22.27 8.42 4.84
C THR A 847 22.04 8.89 6.27
N ALA A 848 20.90 9.53 6.51
CA ALA A 848 20.46 9.94 7.84
C ALA A 848 20.30 8.77 8.84
N SER A 849 20.19 7.53 8.36
CA SER A 849 20.17 6.32 9.20
C SER A 849 21.53 5.97 9.82
N ASN A 850 22.64 6.54 9.31
CA ASN A 850 24.00 6.24 9.77
C ASN A 850 24.72 7.51 10.31
N PRO A 851 24.32 8.03 11.49
CA PRO A 851 24.74 9.34 11.99
C PRO A 851 26.24 9.48 12.32
N ASP A 852 26.95 8.36 12.48
CA ASP A 852 28.39 8.32 12.76
C ASP A 852 29.26 8.55 11.51
N PHE A 853 28.68 8.47 10.30
CA PHE A 853 29.43 8.58 9.04
C PHE A 853 28.87 9.62 8.06
N LEU A 854 27.62 10.07 8.21
CA LEU A 854 27.13 11.25 7.50
C LEU A 854 27.80 12.54 8.00
N LEU A 855 27.91 13.58 7.17
CA LEU A 855 28.31 14.93 7.58
C LEU A 855 27.12 15.88 7.49
N ASP A 856 26.76 16.56 8.59
CA ASP A 856 25.60 17.47 8.62
C ASP A 856 25.90 18.85 9.25
N PHE A 857 25.07 19.85 8.93
CA PHE A 857 25.23 21.24 9.37
C PHE A 857 25.14 21.45 10.89
N THR A 858 24.76 20.43 11.68
CA THR A 858 24.75 20.47 13.16
C THR A 858 25.96 19.78 13.79
N ASP A 859 26.83 19.13 13.00
CA ASP A 859 28.12 18.63 13.50
C ASP A 859 29.04 19.80 13.89
N THR A 860 29.78 19.62 14.98
CA THR A 860 30.90 20.51 15.35
C THR A 860 32.16 20.19 14.54
N PRO A 861 33.13 21.12 14.42
CA PRO A 861 34.40 20.85 13.74
C PRO A 861 35.16 19.64 14.28
N LYS A 862 35.02 19.35 15.57
CA LYS A 862 35.58 18.13 16.19
C LYS A 862 34.89 16.86 15.68
N GLN A 863 33.57 16.85 15.54
CA GLN A 863 32.84 15.72 14.98
C GLN A 863 33.22 15.49 13.52
N ILE A 864 33.22 16.54 12.69
CA ILE A 864 33.60 16.46 11.27
C ILE A 864 35.01 15.88 11.13
N LYS A 865 35.98 16.35 11.94
CA LYS A 865 37.33 15.80 11.97
C LYS A 865 37.36 14.33 12.40
N THR A 866 36.60 13.92 13.42
CA THR A 866 36.54 12.51 13.85
C THR A 866 35.90 11.60 12.80
N LYS A 867 34.87 12.07 12.09
CA LYS A 867 34.20 11.32 11.02
C LYS A 867 35.13 11.13 9.81
N ILE A 868 35.73 12.21 9.31
CA ILE A 868 36.67 12.15 8.17
C ILE A 868 37.95 11.39 8.54
N ALA A 869 38.46 11.49 9.77
CA ALA A 869 39.62 10.70 10.19
C ALA A 869 39.39 9.18 10.04
N ARG A 870 38.16 8.72 10.32
CA ARG A 870 37.75 7.30 10.22
C ARG A 870 37.55 6.78 8.80
N SER A 871 37.46 7.65 7.78
CA SER A 871 37.13 7.20 6.42
C SER A 871 38.25 6.40 5.75
N PHE A 872 37.91 5.61 4.73
CA PHE A 872 38.93 4.99 3.90
C PHE A 872 39.71 6.05 3.10
N CYS A 873 41.04 5.97 3.18
CA CYS A 873 42.01 6.81 2.47
C CYS A 873 43.40 6.21 2.73
N GLU A 874 43.85 5.39 1.79
CA GLU A 874 45.16 4.72 1.79
C GLU A 874 46.12 5.49 0.86
N PRO A 875 47.45 5.53 1.11
CA PRO A 875 48.39 6.20 0.21
C PRO A 875 48.28 5.66 -1.22
N GLU A 876 48.43 6.52 -2.22
CA GLU A 876 48.41 6.18 -3.66
C GLU A 876 47.09 5.56 -4.18
N ASN A 877 46.15 5.18 -3.32
CA ASN A 877 44.89 4.55 -3.67
C ASN A 877 43.78 5.58 -3.93
N LEU A 878 43.27 5.61 -5.17
CA LEU A 878 42.17 6.47 -5.60
C LEU A 878 40.78 5.82 -5.43
N THR A 879 40.71 4.49 -5.39
CA THR A 879 39.46 3.73 -5.43
C THR A 879 38.81 3.65 -4.05
N GLY A 880 37.56 4.09 -3.92
CA GLY A 880 36.84 4.14 -2.63
C GLY A 880 37.42 5.14 -1.62
N ASN A 881 38.38 5.96 -2.03
CA ASN A 881 39.04 6.94 -1.18
C ASN A 881 38.14 8.17 -0.99
N VAL A 882 37.39 8.19 0.12
CA VAL A 882 36.42 9.24 0.47
C VAL A 882 37.05 10.63 0.49
N ALA A 883 38.33 10.76 0.83
CA ALA A 883 39.01 12.07 0.86
C ALA A 883 39.34 12.59 -0.54
N MET A 884 39.67 11.70 -1.50
CA MET A 884 39.82 12.05 -2.91
C MET A 884 38.45 12.31 -3.57
N GLU A 885 37.44 11.48 -3.27
CA GLU A 885 36.06 11.66 -3.73
C GLU A 885 35.49 13.04 -3.31
N TYR A 886 35.56 13.37 -2.02
CA TYR A 886 35.13 14.68 -1.52
C TYR A 886 35.94 15.83 -2.16
N SER A 887 37.20 15.59 -2.52
CA SER A 887 38.00 16.59 -3.22
C SER A 887 37.51 16.82 -4.65
N LYS A 888 37.28 15.74 -5.41
CA LYS A 888 36.73 15.74 -6.77
C LYS A 888 35.33 16.36 -6.84
N MET A 889 34.42 15.89 -6.01
CA MET A 889 32.98 16.13 -6.12
C MET A 889 32.49 17.35 -5.32
N PHE A 890 33.26 17.84 -4.35
CA PHE A 890 32.83 18.94 -3.48
C PHE A 890 33.87 20.07 -3.37
N VAL A 891 35.13 19.79 -3.05
CA VAL A 891 36.14 20.85 -2.78
C VAL A 891 36.48 21.63 -4.06
N PHE A 892 36.92 20.96 -5.13
CA PHE A 892 37.32 21.67 -6.36
C PHE A 892 36.17 22.41 -7.06
N PRO A 893 34.94 21.87 -7.17
CA PRO A 893 33.78 22.61 -7.67
C PRO A 893 33.48 23.91 -6.90
N LEU A 894 33.64 23.90 -5.57
CA LEU A 894 33.43 25.10 -4.73
C LEU A 894 34.57 26.10 -4.76
N LEU A 895 35.79 25.68 -5.07
CA LEU A 895 36.95 26.56 -5.19
C LEU A 895 36.92 27.44 -6.45
N GLN A 896 36.16 27.06 -7.50
CA GLN A 896 36.05 27.79 -8.77
C GLN A 896 37.43 28.19 -9.36
N GLY A 897 38.37 27.26 -9.41
CA GLY A 897 39.72 27.50 -9.95
C GLY A 897 40.70 28.21 -9.01
N LYS A 898 40.34 28.42 -7.73
CA LYS A 898 41.30 28.80 -6.68
C LYS A 898 42.06 27.56 -6.21
N ALA A 899 43.35 27.71 -5.92
CA ALA A 899 44.17 26.60 -5.45
C ALA A 899 43.84 26.21 -3.98
N LEU A 900 43.63 24.92 -3.73
CA LEU A 900 43.54 24.36 -2.39
C LEU A 900 44.91 24.45 -1.71
N GLN A 901 44.97 25.10 -0.54
CA GLN A 901 46.19 25.19 0.26
C GLN A 901 46.27 24.02 1.25
N ILE A 902 47.32 23.21 1.18
CA ILE A 902 47.58 22.12 2.13
C ILE A 902 48.82 22.49 2.93
N SER A 903 48.62 22.80 4.21
CA SER A 903 49.70 23.14 5.13
C SER A 903 50.34 21.88 5.72
N ARG A 904 51.64 21.67 5.49
CA ARG A 904 52.41 20.54 6.02
C ARG A 904 53.84 20.97 6.38
N SER A 905 54.47 20.29 7.33
CA SER A 905 55.85 20.58 7.75
C SER A 905 56.86 20.37 6.61
N GLU A 906 58.01 21.04 6.67
CA GLU A 906 59.12 20.78 5.73
C GLU A 906 59.59 19.32 5.77
N GLU A 907 59.53 18.68 6.94
CA GLU A 907 59.79 17.25 7.15
C GLU A 907 58.79 16.34 6.40
N ASN A 908 57.54 16.79 6.23
CA ASN A 908 56.54 16.13 5.39
C ASN A 908 56.61 16.61 3.92
N GLY A 909 57.62 17.40 3.54
CA GLY A 909 57.81 17.90 2.18
C GLY A 909 57.30 19.32 1.90
N GLY A 910 56.87 20.08 2.92
CA GLY A 910 56.50 21.51 2.82
C GLY A 910 55.16 21.79 2.12
N ASN A 911 54.58 22.97 2.40
CA ASN A 911 53.23 23.36 1.95
C ASN A 911 52.97 23.16 0.45
N LEU A 912 51.76 22.72 0.10
CA LEU A 912 51.30 22.52 -1.28
C LEU A 912 50.13 23.46 -1.64
N SER A 913 50.05 23.83 -2.93
CA SER A 913 49.02 24.71 -3.50
C SER A 913 48.48 24.07 -4.78
N ILE A 914 47.36 23.33 -4.65
CA ILE A 914 46.86 22.40 -5.67
C ILE A 914 45.74 23.06 -6.48
N GLN A 915 45.91 23.17 -7.79
CA GLN A 915 45.05 23.99 -8.66
C GLN A 915 43.74 23.30 -9.06
N ASN A 916 43.79 21.99 -9.31
CA ASN A 916 42.68 21.18 -9.81
C ASN A 916 42.79 19.73 -9.32
N TYR A 917 41.76 18.92 -9.59
CA TYR A 917 41.72 17.53 -9.14
C TYR A 917 42.84 16.67 -9.75
N ASP A 918 43.13 16.79 -11.04
CA ASP A 918 44.21 16.05 -11.71
C ASP A 918 45.59 16.28 -11.05
N SER A 919 45.86 17.53 -10.64
CA SER A 919 47.07 17.85 -9.89
C SER A 919 47.04 17.29 -8.45
N MET A 920 45.87 17.11 -7.83
CA MET A 920 45.75 16.39 -6.56
C MET A 920 46.06 14.91 -6.72
N GLU A 921 45.51 14.23 -7.74
CA GLU A 921 45.84 12.82 -8.01
C GLU A 921 47.34 12.64 -8.25
N ASN A 922 47.97 13.55 -9.01
CA ASN A 922 49.42 13.51 -9.21
C ASN A 922 50.20 13.72 -7.89
N GLU A 923 49.81 14.67 -7.03
CA GLU A 923 50.45 14.82 -5.71
C GLU A 923 50.23 13.62 -4.78
N PHE A 924 49.06 12.97 -4.85
CA PHE A 924 48.67 11.85 -3.99
C PHE A 924 49.28 10.50 -4.40
N VAL A 925 49.44 10.26 -5.70
CA VAL A 925 49.96 8.99 -6.26
C VAL A 925 51.47 9.06 -6.57
N LYS A 926 52.03 10.24 -6.83
CA LYS A 926 53.45 10.39 -7.24
C LYS A 926 54.21 11.45 -6.44
N GLY A 927 53.56 12.57 -6.15
CA GLY A 927 54.19 13.75 -5.55
C GLY A 927 55.08 14.52 -6.52
N SER A 928 54.99 15.86 -6.54
CA SER A 928 56.03 16.69 -7.20
C SER A 928 57.38 16.61 -6.48
N LYS A 929 57.39 16.07 -5.25
CA LYS A 929 58.58 15.58 -4.54
C LYS A 929 58.41 14.06 -4.35
N PRO A 930 59.03 13.19 -5.16
CA PRO A 930 58.77 11.73 -5.12
C PRO A 930 59.10 11.02 -3.79
N GLY A 931 59.91 11.62 -2.91
CA GLY A 931 60.13 11.12 -1.55
C GLY A 931 59.08 11.58 -0.52
N PHE A 932 58.17 12.49 -0.90
CA PHE A 932 57.17 13.12 -0.03
C PHE A 932 55.83 13.39 -0.78
N PRO A 933 55.16 12.35 -1.31
CA PRO A 933 53.80 12.48 -1.85
C PRO A 933 52.81 13.00 -0.78
N LEU A 934 51.60 13.39 -1.22
CA LEU A 934 50.57 13.93 -0.34
C LEU A 934 50.01 12.81 0.57
N HIS A 935 50.45 12.82 1.83
CA HIS A 935 50.04 11.82 2.82
C HIS A 935 48.53 11.89 3.12
N PRO A 936 47.80 10.75 3.22
CA PRO A 936 46.39 10.67 3.61
C PRO A 936 45.95 11.53 4.80
N GLY A 937 46.81 11.66 5.82
CA GLY A 937 46.51 12.51 6.98
C GLY A 937 46.41 14.00 6.63
N ASP A 938 47.26 14.49 5.72
CA ASP A 938 47.33 15.89 5.34
C ASP A 938 46.16 16.23 4.39
N LEU A 939 45.85 15.35 3.44
CA LEU A 939 44.65 15.42 2.61
C LEU A 939 43.37 15.45 3.47
N LYS A 940 43.19 14.49 4.40
CA LYS A 940 42.04 14.46 5.32
C LYS A 940 41.93 15.74 6.16
N ASN A 941 43.04 16.31 6.61
CA ASN A 941 43.04 17.57 7.36
C ASN A 941 42.58 18.75 6.47
N ALA A 942 43.07 18.85 5.22
CA ALA A 942 42.68 19.91 4.28
C ALA A 942 41.20 19.83 3.89
N VAL A 943 40.71 18.63 3.55
CA VAL A 943 39.28 18.39 3.27
C VAL A 943 38.41 18.69 4.49
N THR A 944 38.85 18.29 5.69
CA THR A 944 38.18 18.64 6.96
C THR A 944 38.11 20.15 7.15
N GLN A 945 39.18 20.90 6.89
CA GLN A 945 39.20 22.35 7.02
C GLN A 945 38.21 23.01 6.04
N HIS A 946 38.25 22.63 4.75
CA HIS A 946 37.38 23.21 3.74
C HIS A 946 35.89 22.95 4.01
N ILE A 947 35.53 21.75 4.46
CA ILE A 947 34.14 21.42 4.86
C ILE A 947 33.69 22.28 6.05
N ASN A 948 34.56 22.53 7.03
CA ASN A 948 34.24 23.41 8.15
C ASN A 948 34.06 24.88 7.71
N GLU A 949 34.98 25.41 6.90
CA GLU A 949 34.88 26.77 6.35
C GLU A 949 33.61 26.96 5.52
N PHE A 950 33.24 25.96 4.70
CA PHE A 950 32.00 25.97 3.93
C PHE A 950 30.76 25.92 4.83
N PHE A 951 30.72 25.00 5.81
CA PHE A 951 29.61 24.89 6.75
C PHE A 951 29.44 26.13 7.62
N ASP A 952 30.50 26.68 8.20
CA ASP A 952 30.40 27.82 9.10
C ASP A 952 30.11 29.13 8.36
N SER A 953 30.61 29.30 7.13
CA SER A 953 30.20 30.42 6.29
C SER A 953 28.76 30.28 5.75
N THR A 954 28.26 29.07 5.49
CA THR A 954 26.85 28.86 5.15
C THR A 954 25.93 29.15 6.35
N LYS A 955 26.32 28.71 7.56
CA LYS A 955 25.61 29.03 8.82
C LYS A 955 25.59 30.52 9.17
N ALA A 956 26.44 31.34 8.56
CA ALA A 956 26.43 32.79 8.74
C ALA A 956 25.38 33.49 7.85
N GLU A 957 24.91 32.84 6.78
CA GLU A 957 23.97 33.43 5.82
C GLU A 957 22.49 33.25 6.20
N PHE A 958 22.18 32.31 7.11
CA PHE A 958 20.83 32.13 7.67
C PHE A 958 20.80 32.38 9.19
N VAL A 959 19.62 32.73 9.71
CA VAL A 959 19.46 33.12 11.12
C VAL A 959 19.91 31.99 12.05
N LYS A 960 20.76 32.34 13.03
CA LYS A 960 21.39 31.44 14.01
C LYS A 960 20.43 30.34 14.51
N LEU A 961 20.61 29.16 13.92
CA LEU A 961 19.79 27.94 14.01
C LEU A 961 19.18 27.75 15.41
N ASP A 962 17.89 28.08 15.59
CA ASP A 962 17.23 28.11 16.90
C ASP A 962 17.26 26.71 17.53
N PRO A 963 17.85 26.54 18.74
CA PRO A 963 17.82 25.26 19.46
C PRO A 963 16.40 24.68 19.66
N LYS A 964 15.37 25.54 19.72
CA LYS A 964 13.95 25.10 19.76
C LYS A 964 13.50 24.52 18.42
N LEU A 965 13.82 25.18 17.30
CA LEU A 965 13.51 24.68 15.96
C LEU A 965 14.19 23.34 15.72
N LEU A 966 15.47 23.21 16.09
CA LEU A 966 16.21 21.96 15.98
C LEU A 966 15.59 20.84 16.84
N THR A 967 15.18 21.16 18.08
CA THR A 967 14.51 20.22 18.99
C THR A 967 13.12 19.82 18.48
N ALA A 968 12.41 20.70 17.77
CA ALA A 968 11.11 20.41 17.16
C ALA A 968 11.21 19.63 15.83
N ALA A 969 12.27 19.87 15.05
CA ALA A 969 12.59 19.13 13.82
C ALA A 969 13.07 17.69 14.10
N PHE A 970 13.81 17.52 15.20
CA PHE A 970 14.34 16.24 15.68
C PHE A 970 13.89 15.99 17.13
N PRO A 971 12.59 15.75 17.36
CA PRO A 971 12.09 15.49 18.70
C PRO A 971 12.74 14.21 19.23
N THR A 972 13.42 14.31 20.37
CA THR A 972 13.96 13.13 21.04
C THR A 972 12.79 12.26 21.50
N ASN A 973 12.70 11.05 20.95
CA ASN A 973 11.71 10.05 21.35
C ASN A 973 11.99 9.63 22.81
N LYS A 974 11.43 10.38 23.77
CA LYS A 974 11.21 9.92 25.15
C LYS A 974 10.31 8.70 25.08
N GLY A 975 10.94 7.53 25.04
CA GLY A 975 10.36 6.37 24.39
C GLY A 975 8.97 6.00 24.90
N LYS A 976 8.05 5.78 23.95
CA LYS A 976 7.07 4.70 24.12
C LYS A 976 7.90 3.45 24.43
N LYS A 977 7.76 2.88 25.62
CA LYS A 977 8.39 1.60 25.96
C LYS A 977 7.88 0.58 24.95
N LYS A 978 8.81 -0.07 24.22
CA LYS A 978 8.56 -1.37 23.60
C LYS A 978 8.53 -2.43 24.71
#